data_AF-A0A3D0LEU1-F1
#
_entry.id   AF-A0A3D0LEU1-F1
#
_cell.length_a   1.000
_cell.length_b   1.000
_cell.length_c   1.000
_cell.angle_alpha   90.00
_cell.angle_beta   90.00
_cell.angle_gamma   90.00
#
_symmetry.space_group_name_H-M   'P 1'
#
loop_
_entity.id
_entity.type
_entity.pdbx_description
1 polymer ?
#
loop_
_entity_poly.entity_id
_entity_poly.type
_entity_poly.pdbx_seq_one_letter_code
_entity_poly.pdbx_strand_id
1 'polypeptide(L)'
;MAEKTIIGKRKEAYRSAEKKFKRDQEVKNAFTALNKAIPARKTKTAMTPEQMDKLRDEYKKVIDVLSKKMKSTKEKIIVDPKVLKKPVSKEVRDKLNAEYDYMAKIRKTMSKDLKYVDHCIKDKKYPTVSQLYEGSRSDQATVDLSTAKRYGQGMSSRYRITVPGPDKKPVEGFFTISRKGKKYDDRVDELRRLIIDKYGEDAMDFFKGNGMTMIDVLMRSNSYCRAAIFNKSKLQIKGLDVVDLSLERVYLKDVIINMSKDKKYKEVLDRNTVSKSLKAVDTYLKTPEKYKIFIECFHGLAKLRNSMGINEELGVNNLSKIDKRNSAMSMVAEMLGCSNVIAKSKNLHVKDPKTGKVTMGTFMKKAEGVDFISTDPEDMEKFSNLTPNKVEGNICLIKDIANIQINDWICGNGDRHMGNMLYKFDEAGRLTGIVGIDNDASFGKNNHGVILNGINLNNLGIIPKDTYDRLCNMNPEEFKVMLYGYDLSSAEVNKAVERLNQLKNKIEADKEYFKDKPMGYTEEGRIKVVTEDEMGMLSIVGELGKAMPYPYMKGKSQNGAYNNLFGMVRQIATQGYGAGKCVHDLRKEVYDSINEVNEIGREDFGDLIKKMDESQRKTYKPSELFMTIRNALDDCSRFVKMTGNILVDTDKYEFFRANNVNIDQLRDKLATASTTCDTYLAGKNKADIDKKSKTSNAYIRYNLVDESKKNIQKIISALDRIADKSQRMIDQNEKRHEMNDICMKEETKIYAAVHEKNMRLANDEILMAAAKENPQNNVQNKGGKKVETKAMGKN
;
A
#
# COMPACT_ATOMS: atom_id res chain seq x y z
N MET A 1 13.14 14.10 26.39
CA MET A 1 12.21 15.23 26.16
C MET A 1 10.77 14.70 26.14
N ALA A 2 9.86 15.24 26.95
CA ALA A 2 8.46 14.80 26.96
C ALA A 2 7.79 15.03 25.59
N GLU A 3 7.00 14.06 25.14
CA GLU A 3 6.37 14.09 23.82
C GLU A 3 5.51 15.35 23.64
N LYS A 4 5.71 16.04 22.52
CA LYS A 4 4.93 17.26 22.28
C LYS A 4 3.51 16.92 21.86
N THR A 5 2.52 17.32 22.67
CA THR A 5 1.10 17.27 22.28
C THR A 5 0.83 18.05 20.99
N ILE A 6 -0.24 17.72 20.26
CA ILE A 6 -0.70 18.42 19.04
C ILE A 6 -0.76 19.94 19.25
N ILE A 7 -1.26 20.38 20.40
CA ILE A 7 -1.35 21.81 20.78
C ILE A 7 0.05 22.43 20.87
N GLY A 8 0.99 21.75 21.53
CA GLY A 8 2.36 22.26 21.67
C GLY A 8 3.09 22.35 20.34
N LYS A 9 2.85 21.38 19.45
CA LYS A 9 3.34 21.37 18.07
C LYS A 9 2.82 22.57 17.25
N ARG A 10 1.54 22.93 17.42
CA ARG A 10 0.95 24.11 16.77
C ARG A 10 1.49 25.42 17.32
N LYS A 11 1.60 25.55 18.64
CA LYS A 11 2.25 26.72 19.27
C LYS A 11 3.69 26.87 18.80
N GLU A 12 4.42 25.76 18.63
CA GLU A 12 5.77 25.79 18.06
C GLU A 12 5.76 26.29 16.61
N ALA A 13 4.81 25.86 15.77
CA ALA A 13 4.67 26.36 14.41
C ALA A 13 4.52 27.88 14.33
N TYR A 14 3.62 28.44 15.14
CA TYR A 14 3.38 29.88 15.17
C TYR A 14 4.53 30.64 15.83
N ARG A 15 5.22 30.06 16.82
CA ARG A 15 6.47 30.64 17.36
C ARG A 15 7.60 30.62 16.32
N SER A 16 7.68 29.61 15.48
CA SER A 16 8.65 29.58 14.37
C SER A 16 8.33 30.67 13.34
N ALA A 17 7.05 30.89 13.03
CA ALA A 17 6.63 32.02 12.18
C ALA A 17 6.96 33.37 12.83
N GLU A 18 6.66 33.54 14.12
CA GLU A 18 7.03 34.72 14.93
C GLU A 18 8.54 34.99 14.88
N LYS A 19 9.38 33.96 15.01
CA LYS A 19 10.84 34.07 14.89
C LYS A 19 11.29 34.44 13.48
N LYS A 20 10.67 33.85 12.44
CA LYS A 20 11.00 34.14 11.04
C LYS A 20 10.70 35.59 10.69
N PHE A 21 9.61 36.13 11.20
CA PHE A 21 9.20 37.52 11.01
C PHE A 21 9.67 38.46 12.13
N LYS A 22 10.75 38.15 12.85
CA LYS A 22 11.22 38.96 14.00
C LYS A 22 11.50 40.43 13.70
N ARG A 23 11.78 40.76 12.42
CA ARG A 23 12.04 42.14 11.94
C ARG A 23 10.75 42.86 11.50
N ASP A 24 9.69 42.11 11.26
CA ASP A 24 8.38 42.64 10.92
C ASP A 24 7.51 42.61 12.18
N GLN A 25 7.54 43.71 12.92
CA GLN A 25 6.95 43.76 14.25
C GLN A 25 5.43 43.59 14.23
N GLU A 26 4.76 43.99 13.14
CA GLU A 26 3.32 43.80 12.95
C GLU A 26 3.00 42.31 12.82
N VAL A 27 3.67 41.61 11.89
CA VAL A 27 3.49 40.16 11.69
C VAL A 27 3.85 39.39 12.97
N LYS A 28 4.97 39.74 13.60
CA LYS A 28 5.41 39.14 14.87
C LYS A 28 4.37 39.29 15.96
N ASN A 29 3.92 40.52 16.24
CA ASN A 29 2.94 40.80 17.30
C ASN A 29 1.63 40.04 17.06
N ALA A 30 1.18 39.94 15.81
CA ALA A 30 -0.01 39.18 15.44
C ALA A 30 0.17 37.67 15.77
N PHE A 31 1.30 37.06 15.42
CA PHE A 31 1.58 35.66 15.79
C PHE A 31 1.73 35.46 17.30
N THR A 32 2.34 36.41 18.02
CA THR A 32 2.45 36.37 19.49
C THR A 32 1.05 36.39 20.13
N ALA A 33 0.14 37.24 19.63
CA ALA A 33 -1.24 37.34 20.13
C ALA A 33 -2.03 36.05 19.86
N LEU A 34 -1.95 35.50 18.65
CA LEU A 34 -2.54 34.20 18.32
C LEU A 34 -2.00 33.08 19.21
N ASN A 35 -0.69 33.03 19.43
CA ASN A 35 -0.06 32.04 20.31
C ASN A 35 -0.58 32.09 21.76
N LYS A 36 -0.87 33.30 22.27
CA LYS A 36 -1.46 33.52 23.59
C LYS A 36 -2.95 33.13 23.62
N ALA A 37 -3.68 33.32 22.52
CA ALA A 37 -5.10 32.97 22.43
C ALA A 37 -5.36 31.45 22.43
N ILE A 38 -4.42 30.65 21.90
CA ILE A 38 -4.55 29.19 21.94
C ILE A 38 -4.47 28.71 23.39
N PRO A 39 -5.48 27.96 23.91
CA PRO A 39 -5.48 27.49 25.28
C PRO A 39 -4.24 26.66 25.67
N ALA A 40 -4.00 26.54 26.97
CA ALA A 40 -2.87 25.79 27.50
C ALA A 40 -2.98 24.29 27.20
N ARG A 41 -1.80 23.64 27.16
CA ARG A 41 -1.56 22.33 26.55
C ARG A 41 -2.35 21.14 27.14
N LYS A 42 -2.89 21.27 28.36
CA LYS A 42 -3.37 20.15 29.18
C LYS A 42 -4.89 19.99 29.25
N THR A 43 -5.66 20.87 28.63
CA THR A 43 -7.12 20.78 28.71
C THR A 43 -7.62 19.65 27.81
N LYS A 44 -7.93 18.49 28.41
CA LYS A 44 -8.82 17.49 27.80
C LYS A 44 -10.28 18.00 27.72
N THR A 45 -10.55 19.16 28.30
CA THR A 45 -11.84 19.84 28.26
C THR A 45 -12.06 20.53 26.92
N ALA A 46 -13.32 20.55 26.50
CA ALA A 46 -13.80 21.38 25.41
C ALA A 46 -13.40 22.86 25.63
N MET A 47 -13.19 23.58 24.54
CA MET A 47 -13.02 25.04 24.61
C MET A 47 -14.34 25.71 25.02
N THR A 48 -14.27 26.87 25.66
CA THR A 48 -15.45 27.68 25.92
C THR A 48 -15.82 28.53 24.69
N PRO A 49 -17.06 29.05 24.58
CA PRO A 49 -17.44 29.97 23.52
C PRO A 49 -16.49 31.17 23.42
N GLU A 50 -16.11 31.77 24.55
CA GLU A 50 -15.24 32.95 24.63
C GLU A 50 -13.83 32.64 24.12
N GLN A 51 -13.32 31.44 24.44
CA GLN A 51 -12.03 30.98 23.91
C GLN A 51 -12.07 30.82 22.39
N MET A 52 -13.19 30.35 21.84
CA MET A 52 -13.38 30.16 20.40
C MET A 52 -13.51 31.49 19.66
N ASP A 53 -14.27 32.44 20.20
CA ASP A 53 -14.38 33.79 19.63
C ASP A 53 -13.04 34.52 19.66
N LYS A 54 -12.31 34.47 20.78
CA LYS A 54 -10.96 35.02 20.88
C LYS A 54 -10.02 34.40 19.85
N LEU A 55 -10.07 33.08 19.68
CA LEU A 55 -9.23 32.38 18.72
C LEU A 55 -9.58 32.76 17.28
N ARG A 56 -10.87 32.88 16.96
CA ARG A 56 -11.40 33.34 15.67
C ARG A 56 -10.86 34.71 15.30
N ASP A 57 -10.93 35.66 16.24
CA ASP A 57 -10.51 37.04 16.01
C ASP A 57 -9.00 37.15 15.79
N GLU A 58 -8.20 36.43 16.58
CA GLU A 58 -6.74 36.40 16.38
C GLU A 58 -6.35 35.71 15.06
N TYR A 59 -7.09 34.68 14.63
CA TYR A 59 -6.89 34.10 13.30
C TYR A 59 -7.14 35.11 12.17
N LYS A 60 -8.26 35.85 12.24
CA LYS A 60 -8.59 36.89 11.26
C LYS A 60 -7.51 37.95 11.18
N LYS A 61 -7.06 38.46 12.33
CA LYS A 61 -5.98 39.47 12.42
C LYS A 61 -4.71 39.00 11.73
N VAL A 62 -4.21 37.80 12.06
CA VAL A 62 -2.97 37.30 11.44
C VAL A 62 -3.15 37.05 9.94
N ILE A 63 -4.30 36.51 9.50
CA ILE A 63 -4.58 36.29 8.07
C ILE A 63 -4.60 37.62 7.31
N ASP A 64 -5.18 38.67 7.86
CA ASP A 64 -5.21 40.01 7.25
C ASP A 64 -3.79 40.58 7.12
N VAL A 65 -3.01 40.57 8.20
CA VAL A 65 -1.61 41.03 8.22
C VAL A 65 -0.76 40.26 7.20
N LEU A 66 -0.88 38.93 7.14
CA LEU A 66 -0.20 38.11 6.13
C LEU A 66 -0.65 38.46 4.71
N SER A 67 -1.94 38.72 4.48
CA SER A 67 -2.47 39.07 3.16
C SER A 67 -1.89 40.38 2.65
N LYS A 68 -1.83 41.41 3.52
CA LYS A 68 -1.20 42.70 3.23
C LYS A 68 0.27 42.54 2.91
N LYS A 69 1.00 41.77 3.72
CA LYS A 69 2.43 41.50 3.51
C LYS A 69 2.69 40.75 2.19
N MET A 70 1.90 39.72 1.91
CA MET A 70 1.98 38.97 0.65
C MET A 70 1.78 39.86 -0.57
N LYS A 71 0.81 40.79 -0.51
CA LYS A 71 0.58 41.76 -1.59
C LYS A 71 1.82 42.63 -1.83
N SER A 72 2.38 43.22 -0.76
CA SER A 72 3.60 44.02 -0.83
C SER A 72 4.80 43.23 -1.35
N THR A 73 4.97 41.97 -0.92
CA THR A 73 6.05 41.10 -1.43
C THR A 73 5.86 40.75 -2.90
N LYS A 74 4.64 40.48 -3.35
CA LYS A 74 4.33 40.21 -4.76
C LYS A 74 4.60 41.43 -5.64
N GLU A 75 4.24 42.62 -5.18
CA GLU A 75 4.57 43.88 -5.86
C GLU A 75 6.09 44.01 -6.03
N LYS A 76 6.89 43.73 -4.99
CA LYS A 76 8.36 43.72 -5.05
C LYS A 76 8.94 42.69 -6.02
N ILE A 77 8.27 41.55 -6.21
CA ILE A 77 8.69 40.51 -7.17
C ILE A 77 8.43 40.94 -8.62
N ILE A 78 7.31 41.63 -8.86
CA ILE A 78 6.79 41.99 -10.19
C ILE A 78 7.41 43.28 -10.74
N VAL A 79 7.95 44.17 -9.90
CA VAL A 79 8.44 45.50 -10.32
C VAL A 79 9.23 45.42 -11.64
N ASP A 80 8.72 46.14 -12.64
CA ASP A 80 9.31 46.21 -13.98
C ASP A 80 10.78 46.66 -13.86
N PRO A 81 11.75 45.92 -14.43
CA PRO A 81 13.15 46.32 -14.47
C PRO A 81 13.36 47.75 -14.96
N LYS A 82 12.46 48.30 -15.78
CA LYS A 82 12.52 49.68 -16.31
C LYS A 82 12.20 50.76 -15.28
N VAL A 83 11.49 50.43 -14.20
CA VAL A 83 11.05 51.39 -13.17
C VAL A 83 12.05 51.49 -12.02
N LEU A 84 12.89 50.47 -11.82
CA LEU A 84 13.92 50.48 -10.78
C LEU A 84 15.25 51.00 -11.33
N LYS A 85 15.86 51.95 -10.61
CA LYS A 85 17.23 52.43 -10.89
C LYS A 85 18.29 51.31 -10.86
N LYS A 86 17.98 50.15 -10.23
CA LYS A 86 18.81 48.94 -10.24
C LYS A 86 17.90 47.70 -10.28
N PRO A 87 18.14 46.73 -11.18
CA PRO A 87 17.36 45.49 -11.22
C PRO A 87 17.54 44.69 -9.92
N VAL A 88 16.45 44.10 -9.43
CA VAL A 88 16.49 43.17 -8.30
C VAL A 88 17.33 41.96 -8.72
N SER A 89 18.37 41.64 -7.95
CA SER A 89 19.19 40.46 -8.25
C SER A 89 18.35 39.19 -8.20
N LYS A 90 18.70 38.19 -9.01
CA LYS A 90 18.05 36.87 -9.01
C LYS A 90 17.94 36.30 -7.59
N GLU A 91 19.01 36.40 -6.82
CA GLU A 91 19.05 35.94 -5.42
C GLU A 91 18.02 36.63 -4.52
N VAL A 92 17.83 37.95 -4.68
CA VAL A 92 16.81 38.68 -3.92
C VAL A 92 15.40 38.28 -4.35
N ARG A 93 15.17 38.10 -5.66
CA ARG A 93 13.89 37.61 -6.19
C ARG A 93 13.56 36.21 -5.68
N ASP A 94 14.54 35.30 -5.65
CA ASP A 94 14.37 33.94 -5.14
C ASP A 94 14.06 33.94 -3.63
N LYS A 95 14.72 34.80 -2.85
CA LYS A 95 14.40 35.00 -1.43
C LYS A 95 12.99 35.53 -1.22
N LEU A 96 12.54 36.51 -2.01
CA LEU A 96 11.19 37.06 -1.93
C LEU A 96 10.13 36.02 -2.34
N ASN A 97 10.40 35.21 -3.36
CA ASN A 97 9.53 34.11 -3.77
C ASN A 97 9.39 33.07 -2.65
N ALA A 98 10.51 32.65 -2.04
CA ALA A 98 10.49 31.71 -0.92
C ALA A 98 9.73 32.27 0.30
N GLU A 99 9.88 33.57 0.61
CA GLU A 99 9.11 34.24 1.67
C GLU A 99 7.61 34.29 1.34
N TYR A 100 7.26 34.63 0.10
CA TYR A 100 5.88 34.66 -0.39
C TYR A 100 5.21 33.28 -0.29
N ASP A 101 5.89 32.23 -0.75
CA ASP A 101 5.40 30.85 -0.71
C ASP A 101 5.17 30.38 0.72
N TYR A 102 6.07 30.73 1.64
CA TYR A 102 5.90 30.44 3.05
C TYR A 102 4.66 31.12 3.64
N MET A 103 4.48 32.42 3.39
CA MET A 103 3.30 33.16 3.84
C MET A 103 2.01 32.57 3.25
N ALA A 104 2.02 32.24 1.96
CA ALA A 104 0.88 31.61 1.29
C ALA A 104 0.49 30.29 1.95
N LYS A 105 1.47 29.44 2.28
CA LYS A 105 1.24 28.15 2.95
C LYS A 105 0.69 28.31 4.36
N ILE A 106 1.27 29.19 5.18
CA ILE A 106 0.76 29.44 6.54
C ILE A 106 -0.62 30.07 6.50
N ARG A 107 -0.84 31.09 5.66
CA ARG A 107 -2.16 31.73 5.48
C ARG A 107 -3.22 30.72 5.06
N LYS A 108 -2.93 29.86 4.08
CA LYS A 108 -3.83 28.76 3.65
C LYS A 108 -4.15 27.83 4.83
N THR A 109 -3.14 27.48 5.61
CA THR A 109 -3.30 26.68 6.83
C THR A 109 -4.23 27.33 7.84
N MET A 110 -3.99 28.60 8.16
CA MET A 110 -4.77 29.36 9.14
C MET A 110 -6.19 29.62 8.67
N SER A 111 -6.39 29.79 7.36
CA SER A 111 -7.73 29.95 6.77
C SER A 111 -8.57 28.69 6.96
N LYS A 112 -7.96 27.50 6.90
CA LYS A 112 -8.65 26.24 7.23
C LYS A 112 -9.01 26.16 8.71
N ASP A 113 -8.09 26.58 9.59
CA ASP A 113 -8.33 26.66 11.03
C ASP A 113 -9.52 27.59 11.33
N LEU A 114 -9.49 28.81 10.79
CA LEU A 114 -10.54 29.81 10.94
C LEU A 114 -11.89 29.30 10.43
N LYS A 115 -11.95 28.69 9.25
CA LYS A 115 -13.19 28.11 8.70
C LYS A 115 -13.79 27.06 9.64
N TYR A 116 -12.94 26.24 10.27
CA TYR A 116 -13.41 25.25 11.22
C TYR A 116 -13.85 25.88 12.55
N VAL A 117 -13.13 26.91 13.03
CA VAL A 117 -13.55 27.71 14.19
C VAL A 117 -14.94 28.33 13.95
N ASP A 118 -15.15 28.97 12.79
CA ASP A 118 -16.43 29.54 12.38
C ASP A 118 -17.55 28.49 12.37
N HIS A 119 -17.28 27.29 11.85
CA HIS A 119 -18.24 26.18 11.84
C HIS A 119 -18.60 25.70 13.26
N CYS A 120 -17.59 25.55 14.13
CA CYS A 120 -17.79 25.17 15.53
C CYS A 120 -18.64 26.19 16.31
N ILE A 121 -18.39 27.49 16.10
CA ILE A 121 -19.17 28.57 16.71
C ILE A 121 -20.62 28.54 16.19
N LYS A 122 -20.80 28.43 14.86
CA LYS A 122 -22.13 28.36 14.23
C LYS A 122 -22.97 27.19 14.76
N ASP A 123 -22.35 26.02 14.91
CA ASP A 123 -23.01 24.79 15.35
C ASP A 123 -23.08 24.65 16.88
N LYS A 124 -22.56 25.62 17.64
CA LYS A 124 -22.40 25.55 19.12
C LYS A 124 -21.70 24.27 19.59
N LYS A 125 -20.73 23.79 18.80
CA LYS A 125 -19.92 22.60 19.08
C LYS A 125 -18.50 23.03 19.39
N TYR A 126 -18.11 22.98 20.65
CA TYR A 126 -16.80 23.45 21.09
C TYR A 126 -15.85 22.27 21.30
N PRO A 127 -14.98 21.96 20.33
CA PRO A 127 -14.04 20.85 20.45
C PRO A 127 -12.97 21.15 21.50
N THR A 128 -12.24 20.13 21.92
CA THR A 128 -10.91 20.35 22.51
C THR A 128 -9.99 21.00 21.47
N VAL A 129 -8.93 21.70 21.89
CA VAL A 129 -7.96 22.30 20.95
C VAL A 129 -7.36 21.26 19.98
N SER A 130 -7.12 20.03 20.46
CA SER A 130 -6.65 18.93 19.61
C SER A 130 -7.66 18.54 18.55
N GLN A 131 -8.94 18.40 18.92
CA GLN A 131 -10.03 18.11 17.98
C GLN A 131 -10.26 19.25 16.99
N LEU A 132 -10.07 20.51 17.41
CA LEU A 132 -10.14 21.66 16.51
C LEU A 132 -9.11 21.53 15.37
N TYR A 133 -7.85 21.25 15.74
CA TYR A 133 -6.82 21.09 14.73
C TYR A 133 -7.02 19.84 13.90
N GLU A 134 -7.47 18.71 14.46
CA GLU A 134 -7.82 17.54 13.64
C GLU A 134 -8.93 17.88 12.64
N GLY A 135 -10.00 18.55 13.07
CA GLY A 135 -11.14 18.89 12.23
C GLY A 135 -10.84 19.93 11.16
N SER A 136 -10.03 20.95 11.46
CA SER A 136 -9.59 21.94 10.48
C SER A 136 -8.71 21.37 9.36
N ARG A 137 -8.11 20.19 9.58
CA ARG A 137 -7.29 19.48 8.58
C ARG A 137 -8.04 18.42 7.80
N SER A 138 -9.29 18.19 8.14
CA SER A 138 -10.13 17.20 7.48
C SER A 138 -11.09 17.88 6.52
N ASP A 139 -11.19 17.32 5.33
CA ASP A 139 -12.32 17.65 4.46
C ASP A 139 -13.59 17.01 5.02
N GLN A 140 -14.77 17.49 4.59
CA GLN A 140 -16.05 16.93 5.00
C GLN A 140 -16.75 16.32 3.77
N ALA A 141 -17.36 15.16 3.95
CA ALA A 141 -18.23 14.54 2.96
C ALA A 141 -19.45 13.91 3.66
N THR A 142 -20.56 13.80 2.96
CA THR A 142 -21.74 13.06 3.42
C THR A 142 -21.85 11.77 2.62
N VAL A 143 -21.68 10.61 3.26
CA VAL A 143 -21.68 9.30 2.60
C VAL A 143 -22.30 8.26 3.54
N ASP A 144 -23.18 7.40 3.00
CA ASP A 144 -23.67 6.22 3.72
C ASP A 144 -22.63 5.08 3.63
N LEU A 145 -21.87 4.87 4.71
CA LEU A 145 -20.88 3.80 4.76
C LEU A 145 -21.50 2.39 4.88
N SER A 146 -22.78 2.26 5.22
CA SER A 146 -23.47 0.96 5.33
C SER A 146 -23.72 0.31 3.97
N THR A 147 -23.84 1.13 2.92
CA THR A 147 -24.02 0.67 1.54
C THR A 147 -22.71 0.65 0.75
N ALA A 148 -21.64 1.25 1.28
CA ALA A 148 -20.36 1.32 0.60
C ALA A 148 -19.66 -0.04 0.58
N LYS A 149 -19.14 -0.44 -0.59
CA LYS A 149 -18.38 -1.69 -0.73
C LYS A 149 -17.11 -1.62 0.12
N ARG A 150 -16.94 -2.61 1.00
CA ARG A 150 -15.79 -2.75 1.90
C ARG A 150 -14.70 -3.60 1.24
N TYR A 151 -13.46 -3.17 1.38
CA TYR A 151 -12.26 -3.82 0.88
C TYR A 151 -11.26 -4.04 2.02
N GLY A 152 -10.43 -5.08 1.88
CA GLY A 152 -9.44 -5.46 2.88
C GLY A 152 -10.02 -6.18 4.09
N GLN A 153 -9.15 -6.82 4.86
CA GLN A 153 -9.47 -7.52 6.11
C GLN A 153 -8.39 -7.23 7.16
N GLY A 154 -8.68 -7.51 8.45
CA GLY A 154 -7.73 -7.33 9.53
C GLY A 154 -7.50 -5.86 9.90
N MET A 155 -6.28 -5.36 9.73
CA MET A 155 -5.82 -4.09 10.34
C MET A 155 -6.24 -2.82 9.60
N SER A 156 -6.58 -2.93 8.31
CA SER A 156 -7.05 -1.80 7.52
C SER A 156 -8.20 -2.29 6.65
N SER A 157 -9.42 -1.84 6.99
CA SER A 157 -10.59 -2.04 6.14
C SER A 157 -10.99 -0.70 5.54
N ARG A 158 -11.15 -0.68 4.22
CA ARG A 158 -11.38 0.53 3.43
C ARG A 158 -12.77 0.47 2.79
N TYR A 159 -13.43 1.62 2.70
CA TYR A 159 -14.74 1.77 2.05
C TYR A 159 -14.54 2.46 0.72
N ARG A 160 -15.00 1.88 -0.38
CA ARG A 160 -15.02 2.59 -1.67
C ARG A 160 -16.13 3.64 -1.63
N ILE A 161 -15.75 4.90 -1.74
CA ILE A 161 -16.66 6.04 -1.67
C ILE A 161 -16.36 7.04 -2.78
N THR A 162 -17.35 7.86 -3.09
CA THR A 162 -17.22 8.99 -4.01
C THR A 162 -17.41 10.28 -3.22
N VAL A 163 -16.49 11.23 -3.37
CA VAL A 163 -16.53 12.53 -2.68
C VAL A 163 -16.50 13.67 -3.68
N PRO A 164 -17.03 14.86 -3.33
CA PRO A 164 -16.86 16.06 -4.16
C PRO A 164 -15.37 16.43 -4.26
N GLY A 165 -14.87 16.51 -5.50
CA GLY A 165 -13.54 16.99 -5.84
C GLY A 165 -13.48 18.49 -6.11
N PRO A 166 -12.35 18.98 -6.66
CA PRO A 166 -12.28 20.31 -7.26
C PRO A 166 -13.44 20.50 -8.26
N ASP A 167 -14.04 21.69 -8.25
CA ASP A 167 -15.16 22.04 -9.13
C ASP A 167 -16.41 21.17 -8.95
N LYS A 168 -16.57 20.56 -7.77
CA LYS A 168 -17.67 19.64 -7.41
C LYS A 168 -17.73 18.37 -8.27
N LYS A 169 -16.71 18.08 -9.08
CA LYS A 169 -16.65 16.82 -9.86
C LYS A 169 -16.51 15.62 -8.91
N PRO A 170 -17.24 14.52 -9.10
CA PRO A 170 -17.11 13.34 -8.25
C PRO A 170 -15.70 12.75 -8.37
N VAL A 171 -15.09 12.43 -7.24
CA VAL A 171 -13.79 11.76 -7.16
C VAL A 171 -13.96 10.47 -6.41
N GLU A 172 -13.67 9.36 -7.08
CA GLU A 172 -13.66 8.04 -6.46
C GLU A 172 -12.40 7.80 -5.64
N GLY A 173 -12.54 7.02 -4.58
CA GLY A 173 -11.41 6.55 -3.78
C GLY A 173 -11.80 5.64 -2.65
N PHE A 174 -10.88 5.48 -1.71
CA PHE A 174 -10.98 4.57 -0.58
C PHE A 174 -10.89 5.35 0.72
N PHE A 175 -11.88 5.16 1.59
CA PHE A 175 -11.92 5.76 2.92
C PHE A 175 -11.56 4.72 3.99
N THR A 176 -10.49 4.98 4.71
CA THR A 176 -10.03 4.14 5.83
C THR A 176 -10.43 4.81 7.13
N ILE A 177 -11.22 4.14 7.96
CA ILE A 177 -11.64 4.68 9.27
C ILE A 177 -10.41 4.82 10.17
N SER A 178 -10.22 6.01 10.72
CA SER A 178 -9.09 6.27 11.62
C SER A 178 -9.36 5.67 12.99
N ARG A 179 -8.48 4.77 13.42
CA ARG A 179 -8.53 4.10 14.73
C ARG A 179 -7.16 4.18 15.36
N LYS A 180 -7.11 4.40 16.68
CA LYS A 180 -5.86 4.17 17.41
C LYS A 180 -5.53 2.69 17.31
N GLY A 181 -4.26 2.38 17.12
CA GLY A 181 -3.83 1.00 17.20
C GLY A 181 -3.97 0.44 18.62
N LYS A 182 -3.80 -0.88 18.72
CA LYS A 182 -3.97 -1.67 19.94
C LYS A 182 -2.67 -2.41 20.22
N LYS A 183 -2.47 -2.86 21.46
CA LYS A 183 -1.34 -3.75 21.76
C LYS A 183 -1.53 -5.09 21.05
N TYR A 184 -0.44 -5.86 20.94
CA TYR A 184 -0.49 -7.18 20.31
C TYR A 184 -1.53 -8.07 21.00
N ASP A 185 -1.46 -8.17 22.33
CA ASP A 185 -2.36 -9.01 23.14
C ASP A 185 -3.84 -8.62 22.95
N ASP A 186 -4.15 -7.32 22.94
CA ASP A 186 -5.52 -6.84 22.69
C ASP A 186 -6.06 -7.28 21.32
N ARG A 187 -5.18 -7.37 20.31
CA ARG A 187 -5.54 -7.84 18.95
C ARG A 187 -5.64 -9.36 18.88
N VAL A 188 -4.79 -10.07 19.61
CA VAL A 188 -4.89 -11.52 19.79
C VAL A 188 -6.22 -11.87 20.44
N ASP A 189 -6.64 -11.13 21.47
CA ASP A 189 -7.93 -11.33 22.15
C ASP A 189 -9.14 -11.00 21.28
N GLU A 190 -9.03 -9.98 20.41
CA GLU A 190 -10.06 -9.69 19.41
C GLU A 190 -10.16 -10.83 18.37
N LEU A 191 -9.03 -11.32 17.85
CA LEU A 191 -9.01 -12.46 16.95
C LEU A 191 -9.56 -13.72 17.62
N ARG A 192 -9.15 -14.00 18.86
CA ARG A 192 -9.65 -15.12 19.65
C ARG A 192 -11.16 -15.08 19.79
N ARG A 193 -11.74 -13.93 20.14
CA ARG A 193 -13.20 -13.75 20.21
C ARG A 193 -13.87 -14.01 18.87
N LEU A 194 -13.34 -13.46 17.77
CA LEU A 194 -13.90 -13.69 16.44
C LEU A 194 -13.89 -15.17 16.04
N ILE A 195 -12.82 -15.91 16.38
CA ILE A 195 -12.71 -17.34 16.09
C ILE A 195 -13.65 -18.15 17.00
N ILE A 196 -13.80 -17.79 18.28
CA ILE A 196 -14.76 -18.43 19.21
C ILE A 196 -16.20 -18.16 18.78
N ASP A 197 -16.54 -16.92 18.43
CA ASP A 197 -17.88 -16.55 17.96
C ASP A 197 -18.25 -17.32 16.68
N LYS A 198 -17.27 -17.65 15.85
CA LYS A 198 -17.46 -18.43 14.60
C LYS A 198 -17.56 -19.93 14.84
N TYR A 199 -16.73 -20.52 15.71
CA TYR A 199 -16.55 -21.97 15.83
C TYR A 199 -16.97 -22.57 17.18
N GLY A 200 -17.46 -21.76 18.12
CA GLY A 200 -18.01 -22.21 19.39
C GLY A 200 -17.01 -22.97 20.26
N GLU A 201 -17.46 -24.11 20.81
CA GLU A 201 -16.72 -24.89 21.82
C GLU A 201 -15.40 -25.45 21.31
N ASP A 202 -15.31 -25.87 20.05
CA ASP A 202 -14.07 -26.40 19.48
C ASP A 202 -12.95 -25.36 19.45
N ALA A 203 -13.29 -24.11 19.12
CA ALA A 203 -12.31 -23.02 19.21
C ALA A 203 -11.97 -22.69 20.66
N MET A 204 -12.94 -22.71 21.57
CA MET A 204 -12.66 -22.52 23.00
C MET A 204 -11.69 -23.57 23.54
N ASP A 205 -11.88 -24.85 23.18
CA ASP A 205 -10.98 -25.96 23.52
C ASP A 205 -9.57 -25.73 22.94
N PHE A 206 -9.48 -25.35 21.66
CA PHE A 206 -8.21 -25.00 21.01
C PHE A 206 -7.41 -23.95 21.78
N PHE A 207 -8.08 -22.87 22.22
CA PHE A 207 -7.43 -21.79 22.97
C PHE A 207 -7.15 -22.12 24.44
N LYS A 208 -7.89 -23.05 25.05
CA LYS A 208 -7.67 -23.48 26.45
C LYS A 208 -6.52 -24.48 26.58
N GLY A 209 -6.28 -25.30 25.55
CA GLY A 209 -5.19 -26.28 25.57
C GLY A 209 -3.91 -25.81 24.89
N ASN A 210 -3.19 -26.76 24.29
CA ASN A 210 -1.85 -26.53 23.73
C ASN A 210 -1.85 -25.97 22.29
N GLY A 211 -3.02 -25.62 21.73
CA GLY A 211 -3.14 -25.12 20.35
C GLY A 211 -2.33 -23.84 20.10
N MET A 212 -2.36 -22.90 21.05
CA MET A 212 -1.57 -21.66 20.96
C MET A 212 -0.07 -21.92 21.06
N THR A 213 0.37 -22.86 21.91
CA THR A 213 1.79 -23.24 21.98
C THR A 213 2.29 -23.77 20.64
N MET A 214 1.50 -24.62 19.97
CA MET A 214 1.83 -25.12 18.63
C MET A 214 1.94 -23.98 17.61
N ILE A 215 1.00 -23.04 17.60
CA ILE A 215 1.06 -21.86 16.72
C ILE A 215 2.32 -21.03 17.00
N ASP A 216 2.66 -20.78 18.26
CA ASP A 216 3.84 -20.00 18.62
C ASP A 216 5.16 -20.63 18.15
N VAL A 217 5.24 -21.97 18.18
CA VAL A 217 6.36 -22.71 17.59
C VAL A 217 6.39 -22.55 16.08
N LEU A 218 5.26 -22.80 15.41
CA LEU A 218 5.17 -22.75 13.94
C LEU A 218 5.39 -21.34 13.37
N MET A 219 5.01 -20.29 14.10
CA MET A 219 5.29 -18.89 13.72
C MET A 219 6.78 -18.57 13.64
N ARG A 220 7.65 -19.36 14.28
CA ARG A 220 9.11 -19.18 14.19
C ARG A 220 9.68 -19.77 12.89
N SER A 221 8.93 -20.63 12.19
CA SER A 221 9.28 -21.12 10.86
C SER A 221 8.96 -20.05 9.82
N ASN A 222 9.98 -19.46 9.19
CA ASN A 222 9.76 -18.41 8.19
C ASN A 222 8.95 -18.94 6.98
N SER A 223 9.23 -20.16 6.52
CA SER A 223 8.50 -20.75 5.39
C SER A 223 7.03 -20.99 5.72
N TYR A 224 6.75 -21.57 6.89
CA TYR A 224 5.38 -21.89 7.29
C TYR A 224 4.57 -20.64 7.67
N CYS A 225 5.19 -19.68 8.36
CA CYS A 225 4.58 -18.38 8.64
C CYS A 225 4.24 -17.61 7.35
N ARG A 226 5.14 -17.59 6.34
CA ARG A 226 4.83 -17.00 5.03
C ARG A 226 3.71 -17.73 4.31
N ALA A 227 3.68 -19.06 4.36
CA ALA A 227 2.57 -19.84 3.80
C ALA A 227 1.24 -19.47 4.48
N ALA A 228 1.23 -19.28 5.80
CA ALA A 228 0.04 -18.83 6.51
C ALA A 228 -0.43 -17.45 6.05
N ILE A 229 0.49 -16.49 5.87
CA ILE A 229 0.14 -15.11 5.47
C ILE A 229 -0.40 -15.07 4.04
N PHE A 230 0.30 -15.72 3.10
CA PHE A 230 0.08 -15.52 1.66
C PHE A 230 -0.70 -16.66 0.97
N ASN A 231 -0.69 -17.87 1.55
CA ASN A 231 -1.23 -19.10 0.94
C ASN A 231 -2.25 -19.80 1.86
N LYS A 232 -3.11 -19.04 2.55
CA LYS A 232 -4.14 -19.58 3.47
C LYS A 232 -4.96 -20.70 2.80
N SER A 233 -5.51 -20.45 1.61
CA SER A 233 -6.41 -21.38 0.92
C SER A 233 -5.71 -22.68 0.53
N LYS A 234 -4.43 -22.61 0.11
CA LYS A 234 -3.60 -23.79 -0.10
C LYS A 234 -3.44 -24.63 1.17
N LEU A 235 -3.19 -23.99 2.31
CA LEU A 235 -3.10 -24.70 3.59
C LEU A 235 -4.45 -25.30 4.00
N GLN A 236 -5.57 -24.62 3.75
CA GLN A 236 -6.91 -25.16 4.02
C GLN A 236 -7.19 -26.42 3.20
N ILE A 237 -6.83 -26.42 1.91
CA ILE A 237 -7.06 -27.56 1.01
C ILE A 237 -6.35 -28.84 1.50
N LYS A 238 -5.14 -28.72 2.03
CA LYS A 238 -4.38 -29.84 2.60
C LYS A 238 -5.05 -30.53 3.79
N GLY A 239 -6.03 -29.90 4.44
CA GLY A 239 -6.77 -30.50 5.55
C GLY A 239 -8.21 -30.81 5.25
N LEU A 240 -8.62 -30.76 3.97
CA LEU A 240 -10.00 -31.08 3.58
C LEU A 240 -10.29 -32.59 3.67
N ASP A 241 -9.35 -33.44 3.30
CA ASP A 241 -9.50 -34.90 3.38
C ASP A 241 -8.69 -35.49 4.54
N VAL A 242 -9.16 -36.61 5.10
CA VAL A 242 -8.53 -37.29 6.26
C VAL A 242 -7.14 -37.81 5.92
N VAL A 243 -6.91 -38.28 4.70
CA VAL A 243 -5.62 -38.77 4.23
C VAL A 243 -4.63 -37.62 4.09
N ASP A 244 -5.01 -36.55 3.39
CA ASP A 244 -4.17 -35.35 3.23
C ASP A 244 -3.86 -34.69 4.56
N LEU A 245 -4.86 -34.61 5.46
CA LEU A 245 -4.69 -34.11 6.81
C LEU A 245 -3.70 -34.96 7.62
N SER A 246 -3.74 -36.28 7.46
CA SER A 246 -2.78 -37.18 8.11
C SER A 246 -1.36 -36.94 7.64
N LEU A 247 -1.16 -36.71 6.34
CA LEU A 247 0.15 -36.34 5.79
C LEU A 247 0.63 -34.97 6.29
N GLU A 248 -0.25 -33.96 6.31
CA GLU A 248 0.09 -32.62 6.81
C GLU A 248 0.42 -32.64 8.30
N ARG A 249 -0.24 -33.48 9.11
CA ARG A 249 0.12 -33.68 10.53
C ARG A 249 1.54 -34.21 10.68
N VAL A 250 1.93 -35.21 9.88
CA VAL A 250 3.30 -35.75 9.90
C VAL A 250 4.30 -34.65 9.52
N TYR A 251 4.02 -33.94 8.44
CA TYR A 251 4.83 -32.81 8.00
C TYR A 251 5.00 -31.73 9.10
N LEU A 252 3.91 -31.35 9.77
CA LEU A 252 3.95 -30.37 10.85
C LEU A 252 4.78 -30.83 12.05
N LYS A 253 4.70 -32.12 12.41
CA LYS A 253 5.56 -32.69 13.46
C LYS A 253 7.02 -32.63 13.06
N ASP A 254 7.35 -32.96 11.82
CA ASP A 254 8.73 -32.90 11.31
C ASP A 254 9.26 -31.47 11.32
N VAL A 255 8.45 -30.47 10.94
CA VAL A 255 8.81 -29.05 11.06
C VAL A 255 9.13 -28.70 12.51
N ILE A 256 8.28 -29.07 13.47
CA ILE A 256 8.50 -28.80 14.91
C ILE A 256 9.78 -29.49 15.41
N ILE A 257 9.99 -30.76 15.05
CA ILE A 257 11.17 -31.53 15.47
C ILE A 257 12.45 -30.93 14.88
N ASN A 258 12.46 -30.60 13.59
CA ASN A 258 13.62 -30.03 12.93
C ASN A 258 13.96 -28.65 13.49
N MET A 259 12.95 -27.82 13.78
CA MET A 259 13.16 -26.54 14.47
C MET A 259 13.78 -26.72 15.85
N SER A 260 13.36 -27.73 16.63
CA SER A 260 13.95 -27.99 17.95
C SER A 260 15.42 -28.43 17.91
N LYS A 261 15.86 -29.00 16.77
CA LYS A 261 17.26 -29.40 16.54
C LYS A 261 18.14 -28.24 16.05
N ASP A 262 17.54 -27.24 15.40
CA ASP A 262 18.24 -26.05 14.93
C ASP A 262 18.75 -25.22 16.12
N LYS A 263 20.07 -24.96 16.13
CA LYS A 263 20.76 -24.17 17.15
C LYS A 263 20.10 -22.81 17.39
N LYS A 264 19.54 -22.19 16.34
CA LYS A 264 18.85 -20.90 16.42
C LYS A 264 17.62 -20.92 17.33
N TYR A 265 16.92 -22.05 17.43
CA TYR A 265 15.68 -22.14 18.21
C TYR A 265 15.82 -22.95 19.50
N LYS A 266 16.96 -23.62 19.71
CA LYS A 266 17.21 -24.47 20.89
C LYS A 266 17.03 -23.74 22.23
N GLU A 267 17.35 -22.44 22.28
CA GLU A 267 17.22 -21.61 23.49
C GLU A 267 15.76 -21.23 23.82
N VAL A 268 14.87 -21.28 22.83
CA VAL A 268 13.47 -20.83 22.95
C VAL A 268 12.46 -21.98 22.83
N LEU A 269 12.88 -23.16 22.38
CA LEU A 269 12.06 -24.36 22.24
C LEU A 269 12.54 -25.46 23.19
N ASP A 270 12.17 -25.37 24.46
CA ASP A 270 12.45 -26.43 25.42
C ASP A 270 11.69 -27.74 25.10
N ARG A 271 12.15 -28.85 25.70
CA ARG A 271 11.54 -30.18 25.48
C ARG A 271 10.04 -30.21 25.78
N ASN A 272 9.60 -29.44 26.77
CA ASN A 272 8.20 -29.39 27.19
C ASN A 272 7.32 -28.68 26.13
N THR A 273 7.80 -27.56 25.58
CA THR A 273 7.16 -26.78 24.51
C THR A 273 7.03 -27.60 23.23
N VAL A 274 8.10 -28.33 22.86
CA VAL A 274 8.07 -29.27 21.74
C VAL A 274 7.05 -30.38 22.00
N SER A 275 7.09 -31.03 23.16
CA SER A 275 6.14 -32.10 23.52
C SER A 275 4.68 -31.62 23.49
N LYS A 276 4.38 -30.46 24.07
CA LYS A 276 3.05 -29.83 24.02
C LYS A 276 2.59 -29.55 22.60
N SER A 277 3.48 -29.06 21.75
CA SER A 277 3.17 -28.75 20.35
C SER A 277 2.89 -30.02 19.54
N LEU A 278 3.65 -31.09 19.74
CA LEU A 278 3.40 -32.38 19.10
C LEU A 278 2.07 -32.99 19.55
N LYS A 279 1.76 -32.92 20.86
CA LYS A 279 0.44 -33.33 21.39
C LYS A 279 -0.70 -32.49 20.83
N ALA A 280 -0.48 -31.19 20.62
CA ALA A 280 -1.46 -30.31 20.01
C ALA A 280 -1.74 -30.67 18.55
N VAL A 281 -0.70 -31.00 17.75
CA VAL A 281 -0.88 -31.53 16.39
C VAL A 281 -1.75 -32.79 16.42
N ASP A 282 -1.49 -33.69 17.36
CA ASP A 282 -2.28 -34.92 17.49
C ASP A 282 -3.69 -34.70 18.01
N THR A 283 -3.97 -33.62 18.74
CA THR A 283 -5.28 -33.38 19.36
C THR A 283 -6.17 -32.51 18.49
N TYR A 284 -5.63 -31.40 17.98
CA TYR A 284 -6.39 -30.35 17.32
C TYR A 284 -6.38 -30.45 15.81
N LEU A 285 -5.54 -31.30 15.21
CA LEU A 285 -5.52 -31.48 13.76
C LEU A 285 -6.09 -32.85 13.35
N LYS A 286 -6.92 -33.48 14.18
CA LYS A 286 -7.50 -34.81 13.90
C LYS A 286 -8.60 -34.80 12.85
N THR A 287 -9.34 -33.70 12.72
CA THR A 287 -10.48 -33.58 11.81
C THR A 287 -10.33 -32.32 10.96
N PRO A 288 -10.94 -32.30 9.76
CA PRO A 288 -10.95 -31.12 8.89
C PRO A 288 -11.44 -29.85 9.60
N GLU A 289 -12.47 -29.96 10.44
CA GLU A 289 -13.08 -28.83 11.17
C GLU A 289 -12.08 -28.22 12.15
N LYS A 290 -11.42 -29.04 12.98
CA LYS A 290 -10.43 -28.54 13.93
C LYS A 290 -9.17 -28.02 13.24
N TYR A 291 -8.78 -28.64 12.12
CA TYR A 291 -7.69 -28.12 11.29
C TYR A 291 -8.03 -26.76 10.67
N LYS A 292 -9.28 -26.53 10.23
CA LYS A 292 -9.73 -25.21 9.75
C LYS A 292 -9.60 -24.14 10.83
N ILE A 293 -10.02 -24.43 12.07
CA ILE A 293 -9.84 -23.53 13.23
C ILE A 293 -8.36 -23.16 13.40
N PHE A 294 -7.47 -24.16 13.35
CA PHE A 294 -6.03 -23.93 13.40
C PHE A 294 -5.55 -23.00 12.28
N ILE A 295 -5.92 -23.25 11.02
CA ILE A 295 -5.47 -22.43 9.90
C ILE A 295 -6.00 -21.00 9.98
N GLU A 296 -7.26 -20.78 10.38
CA GLU A 296 -7.79 -19.42 10.54
C GLU A 296 -7.10 -18.65 11.67
N CYS A 297 -6.88 -19.32 12.81
CA CYS A 297 -6.16 -18.74 13.93
C CYS A 297 -4.70 -18.43 13.55
N PHE A 298 -4.01 -19.40 12.93
CA PHE A 298 -2.62 -19.27 12.52
C PHE A 298 -2.44 -18.16 11.46
N HIS A 299 -3.31 -18.10 10.46
CA HIS A 299 -3.34 -17.02 9.47
C HIS A 299 -3.52 -15.64 10.11
N GLY A 300 -4.51 -15.51 11.00
CA GLY A 300 -4.80 -14.25 11.70
C GLY A 300 -3.61 -13.78 12.54
N LEU A 301 -3.03 -14.68 13.34
CA LEU A 301 -1.87 -14.37 14.19
C LEU A 301 -0.62 -14.05 13.36
N ALA A 302 -0.36 -14.80 12.29
CA ALA A 302 0.76 -14.54 11.39
C ALA A 302 0.65 -13.15 10.74
N LYS A 303 -0.54 -12.74 10.29
CA LYS A 303 -0.78 -11.38 9.76
C LYS A 303 -0.58 -10.30 10.82
N LEU A 304 -1.09 -10.51 12.04
CA LEU A 304 -0.92 -9.58 13.16
C LEU A 304 0.56 -9.41 13.52
N ARG A 305 1.27 -10.51 13.67
CA ARG A 305 2.71 -10.53 13.96
C ARG A 305 3.52 -9.88 12.85
N ASN A 306 3.22 -10.19 11.59
CA ASN A 306 3.90 -9.60 10.45
C ASN A 306 3.80 -8.07 10.46
N SER A 307 2.59 -7.51 10.55
CA SER A 307 2.47 -6.05 10.55
C SER A 307 3.00 -5.37 11.79
N MET A 308 2.85 -5.97 12.97
CA MET A 308 3.44 -5.40 14.18
C MET A 308 4.96 -5.46 14.14
N GLY A 309 5.52 -6.54 13.60
CA GLY A 309 6.96 -6.68 13.34
C GLY A 309 7.47 -5.63 12.37
N ILE A 310 6.78 -5.43 11.23
CA ILE A 310 7.10 -4.35 10.27
C ILE A 310 7.12 -2.98 10.97
N ASN A 311 6.08 -2.67 11.74
CA ASN A 311 6.01 -1.40 12.45
C ASN A 311 7.10 -1.27 13.53
N GLU A 312 7.41 -2.35 14.26
CA GLU A 312 8.47 -2.36 15.26
C GLU A 312 9.86 -2.16 14.63
N GLU A 313 10.16 -2.89 13.56
CA GLU A 313 11.40 -2.77 12.80
C GLU A 313 11.58 -1.35 12.27
N LEU A 314 10.54 -0.76 11.69
CA LEU A 314 10.56 0.63 11.21
C LEU A 314 10.51 1.66 12.35
N GLY A 315 10.14 1.25 13.56
CA GLY A 315 9.96 2.13 14.70
C GLY A 315 8.74 3.05 14.55
N VAL A 316 7.70 2.56 13.87
CA VAL A 316 6.35 3.13 13.78
C VAL A 316 5.61 2.87 15.08
N ASN A 317 4.97 3.89 15.64
CA ASN A 317 4.17 3.72 16.84
C ASN A 317 2.88 2.92 16.54
N ASN A 318 2.85 1.64 16.93
CA ASN A 318 1.70 0.74 16.80
C ASN A 318 0.41 1.22 17.49
N LEU A 319 0.47 2.21 18.39
CA LEU A 319 -0.70 2.79 19.07
C LEU A 319 -1.21 4.08 18.38
N SER A 320 -0.49 4.58 17.38
CA SER A 320 -0.90 5.75 16.58
C SER A 320 -1.97 5.42 15.54
N LYS A 321 -2.59 6.44 14.98
CA LYS A 321 -3.50 6.36 13.82
C LYS A 321 -2.68 6.19 12.54
N ILE A 322 -2.33 4.94 12.21
CA ILE A 322 -1.45 4.61 11.07
C ILE A 322 -1.96 5.13 9.72
N ASP A 323 -3.29 5.19 9.55
CA ASP A 323 -3.95 5.63 8.31
C ASP A 323 -3.53 7.06 7.89
N LYS A 324 -3.21 7.92 8.87
CA LYS A 324 -2.84 9.31 8.63
C LYS A 324 -1.49 9.47 7.94
N ARG A 325 -0.65 8.42 7.92
CA ARG A 325 0.66 8.44 7.24
C ARG A 325 0.51 8.57 5.72
N ASN A 326 -0.56 8.01 5.13
CA ASN A 326 -0.92 8.26 3.73
C ASN A 326 -1.09 9.75 3.42
N SER A 327 -1.84 10.47 4.25
CA SER A 327 -2.04 11.91 4.09
C SER A 327 -0.76 12.71 4.35
N ALA A 328 0.08 12.29 5.30
CA ALA A 328 1.37 12.92 5.57
C ALA A 328 2.31 12.80 4.36
N MET A 329 2.38 11.61 3.77
CA MET A 329 3.23 11.35 2.62
C MET A 329 2.78 12.08 1.35
N SER A 330 1.46 12.18 1.13
CA SER A 330 0.91 13.01 0.05
C SER A 330 1.29 14.49 0.21
N MET A 331 1.35 14.98 1.45
CA MET A 331 1.79 16.34 1.74
C MET A 331 3.29 16.54 1.44
N VAL A 332 4.15 15.58 1.78
CA VAL A 332 5.58 15.64 1.42
C VAL A 332 5.77 15.63 -0.10
N ALA A 333 5.04 14.79 -0.82
CA ALA A 333 5.07 14.75 -2.27
C ALA A 333 4.62 16.09 -2.90
N GLU A 334 3.60 16.76 -2.35
CA GLU A 334 3.19 18.11 -2.77
C GLU A 334 4.30 19.15 -2.52
N MET A 335 5.02 19.06 -1.39
CA MET A 335 6.14 19.96 -1.09
C MET A 335 7.32 19.77 -2.04
N LEU A 336 7.58 18.53 -2.46
CA LEU A 336 8.63 18.17 -3.41
C LEU A 336 8.23 18.43 -4.87
N GLY A 337 6.96 18.73 -5.14
CA GLY A 337 6.46 18.95 -6.51
C GLY A 337 6.22 17.66 -7.29
N CYS A 338 6.11 16.51 -6.62
CA CYS A 338 5.94 15.19 -7.24
C CYS A 338 4.62 14.51 -6.83
N SER A 339 3.53 15.27 -6.63
CA SER A 339 2.26 14.72 -6.15
C SER A 339 1.60 13.70 -7.09
N ASN A 340 2.07 13.57 -8.33
CA ASN A 340 1.59 12.60 -9.32
C ASN A 340 2.08 11.17 -9.06
N VAL A 341 3.17 10.99 -8.29
CA VAL A 341 3.78 9.67 -8.04
C VAL A 341 3.26 8.98 -6.77
N ILE A 342 2.37 9.63 -6.00
CA ILE A 342 1.72 9.07 -4.82
C ILE A 342 0.22 9.23 -4.95
N ALA A 343 -0.54 8.19 -4.61
CA ALA A 343 -1.99 8.25 -4.53
C ALA A 343 -2.43 9.34 -3.56
N LYS A 344 -3.06 10.39 -4.08
CA LYS A 344 -3.40 11.57 -3.27
C LYS A 344 -4.31 11.20 -2.11
N SER A 345 -3.84 11.43 -0.90
CA SER A 345 -4.56 11.18 0.35
C SER A 345 -4.80 12.45 1.15
N LYS A 346 -5.93 12.48 1.85
CA LYS A 346 -6.31 13.56 2.76
C LYS A 346 -7.14 13.03 3.92
N ASN A 347 -7.06 13.70 5.07
CA ASN A 347 -7.96 13.41 6.18
C ASN A 347 -9.39 13.79 5.76
N LEU A 348 -10.36 12.94 6.09
CA LEU A 348 -11.76 13.11 5.72
C LEU A 348 -12.66 12.80 6.92
N HIS A 349 -13.67 13.64 7.12
CA HIS A 349 -14.78 13.41 8.04
C HIS A 349 -16.02 13.05 7.22
N VAL A 350 -16.49 11.81 7.38
CA VAL A 350 -17.69 11.30 6.70
C VAL A 350 -18.87 11.43 7.65
N LYS A 351 -19.87 12.23 7.27
CA LYS A 351 -21.16 12.31 7.96
C LYS A 351 -22.12 11.28 7.35
N ASP A 352 -22.63 10.39 8.19
CA ASP A 352 -23.70 9.47 7.81
C ASP A 352 -25.00 10.26 7.59
N PRO A 353 -25.65 10.16 6.42
CA PRO A 353 -26.88 10.90 6.13
C PRO A 353 -28.08 10.46 6.98
N LYS A 354 -28.13 9.19 7.41
CA LYS A 354 -29.24 8.61 8.20
C LYS A 354 -29.12 8.94 9.67
N THR A 355 -27.91 8.80 10.23
CA THR A 355 -27.69 8.95 11.68
C THR A 355 -27.09 10.30 12.07
N GLY A 356 -26.56 11.07 11.11
CA GLY A 356 -25.82 12.30 11.37
C GLY A 356 -24.44 12.08 12.02
N LYS A 357 -24.05 10.83 12.30
CA LYS A 357 -22.78 10.48 12.96
C LYS A 357 -21.61 10.82 12.05
N VAL A 358 -20.59 11.49 12.62
CA VAL A 358 -19.35 11.81 11.92
C VAL A 358 -18.29 10.75 12.22
N THR A 359 -17.79 10.11 11.17
CA THR A 359 -16.69 9.14 11.23
C THR A 359 -15.43 9.78 10.65
N MET A 360 -14.33 9.76 11.41
CA MET A 360 -13.04 10.29 10.98
C MET A 360 -12.23 9.21 10.26
N GLY A 361 -11.47 9.59 9.25
CA GLY A 361 -10.62 8.67 8.50
C GLY A 361 -9.69 9.37 7.53
N THR A 362 -9.03 8.57 6.69
CA THR A 362 -8.21 9.02 5.59
C THR A 362 -8.83 8.58 4.28
N PHE A 363 -9.07 9.53 3.37
CA PHE A 363 -9.51 9.27 2.00
C PHE A 363 -8.29 9.27 1.08
N MET A 364 -8.11 8.19 0.33
CA MET A 364 -7.12 8.05 -0.73
C MET A 364 -7.85 8.01 -2.07
N LYS A 365 -7.54 8.96 -2.97
CA LYS A 365 -8.04 8.94 -4.36
C LYS A 365 -7.69 7.59 -4.98
N LYS A 366 -8.60 7.02 -5.79
CA LYS A 366 -8.26 5.86 -6.62
C LYS A 366 -7.04 6.24 -7.46
N ALA A 367 -5.94 5.52 -7.27
CA ALA A 367 -4.71 5.76 -8.01
C ALA A 367 -4.91 5.35 -9.47
N GLU A 368 -4.22 6.05 -10.36
CA GLU A 368 -4.22 5.76 -11.80
C GLU A 368 -3.17 4.69 -12.10
N GLY A 369 -3.49 3.81 -13.04
CA GLY A 369 -2.64 2.70 -13.44
C GLY A 369 -3.24 1.34 -13.09
N VAL A 370 -2.43 0.32 -13.31
CA VAL A 370 -2.76 -1.09 -13.23
C VAL A 370 -2.04 -1.72 -12.04
N ASP A 371 -2.70 -2.63 -11.33
CA ASP A 371 -2.11 -3.36 -10.22
C ASP A 371 -1.29 -4.56 -10.73
N PHE A 372 -0.05 -4.70 -10.27
CA PHE A 372 0.84 -5.80 -10.65
C PHE A 372 0.39 -7.17 -10.14
N ILE A 373 -0.52 -7.21 -9.17
CA ILE A 373 -1.13 -8.45 -8.69
C ILE A 373 -2.53 -8.71 -9.28
N SER A 374 -2.93 -7.97 -10.32
CA SER A 374 -4.21 -8.14 -11.00
C SER A 374 -4.25 -9.46 -11.79
N THR A 375 -5.41 -10.10 -11.78
CA THR A 375 -5.75 -11.29 -12.57
C THR A 375 -6.78 -10.96 -13.66
N ASP A 376 -7.11 -9.68 -13.84
CA ASP A 376 -7.93 -9.21 -14.95
C ASP A 376 -7.13 -9.40 -16.27
N PRO A 377 -7.73 -9.99 -17.33
CA PRO A 377 -7.02 -10.32 -18.58
C PRO A 377 -6.26 -9.14 -19.20
N GLU A 378 -6.93 -7.98 -19.30
CA GLU A 378 -6.37 -6.77 -19.91
C GLU A 378 -5.15 -6.25 -19.14
N ASP A 379 -5.13 -6.44 -17.82
CA ASP A 379 -4.05 -6.00 -16.96
C ASP A 379 -2.88 -6.98 -17.00
N MET A 380 -3.18 -8.27 -16.98
CA MET A 380 -2.19 -9.32 -17.19
C MET A 380 -1.49 -9.17 -18.54
N GLU A 381 -2.23 -8.90 -19.62
CA GLU A 381 -1.67 -8.73 -20.95
C GLU A 381 -0.61 -7.61 -21.01
N LYS A 382 -0.84 -6.49 -20.30
CA LYS A 382 0.12 -5.37 -20.22
C LYS A 382 1.44 -5.81 -19.60
N PHE A 383 1.42 -6.56 -18.50
CA PHE A 383 2.63 -7.02 -17.83
C PHE A 383 3.29 -8.20 -18.52
N SER A 384 2.50 -9.14 -19.03
CA SER A 384 3.01 -10.30 -19.75
C SER A 384 3.69 -9.92 -21.05
N ASN A 385 3.29 -8.82 -21.68
CA ASN A 385 3.96 -8.29 -22.86
C ASN A 385 4.97 -7.17 -22.55
N LEU A 386 5.33 -6.92 -21.28
CA LEU A 386 6.32 -5.90 -20.95
C LEU A 386 7.73 -6.44 -21.19
N THR A 387 8.54 -5.69 -21.93
CA THR A 387 9.92 -6.05 -22.31
C THR A 387 10.89 -4.90 -21.99
N PRO A 388 12.22 -5.13 -22.04
CA PRO A 388 13.20 -4.09 -21.79
C PRO A 388 13.01 -2.84 -22.67
N ASN A 389 12.71 -3.02 -23.97
CA ASN A 389 12.46 -1.88 -24.88
C ASN A 389 11.23 -1.06 -24.51
N LYS A 390 10.24 -1.66 -23.84
CA LYS A 390 9.00 -0.97 -23.43
C LYS A 390 9.16 -0.10 -22.19
N VAL A 391 10.26 -0.23 -21.45
CA VAL A 391 10.62 0.67 -20.33
C VAL A 391 11.73 1.64 -20.70
N GLU A 392 12.57 1.28 -21.67
CA GLU A 392 13.75 2.05 -22.05
C GLU A 392 13.40 3.39 -22.72
N GLY A 393 14.26 4.40 -22.50
CA GLY A 393 14.13 5.74 -23.11
C GLY A 393 12.93 6.56 -22.65
N ASN A 394 12.23 6.15 -21.58
CA ASN A 394 11.05 6.86 -21.10
C ASN A 394 11.39 7.87 -19.98
N ILE A 395 11.57 9.13 -20.35
CA ILE A 395 11.93 10.23 -19.43
C ILE A 395 10.88 10.40 -18.32
N CYS A 396 9.58 10.30 -18.65
CA CYS A 396 8.51 10.45 -17.66
C CYS A 396 8.58 9.34 -16.59
N LEU A 397 8.80 8.10 -17.03
CA LEU A 397 8.97 6.97 -16.12
C LEU A 397 10.21 7.14 -15.23
N ILE A 398 11.35 7.54 -15.81
CA ILE A 398 12.59 7.79 -15.04
C ILE A 398 12.37 8.86 -13.97
N LYS A 399 11.71 9.97 -14.34
CA LYS A 399 11.38 11.07 -13.43
C LYS A 399 10.44 10.61 -12.32
N ASP A 400 9.41 9.84 -12.63
CA ASP A 400 8.46 9.31 -11.64
C ASP A 400 9.16 8.37 -10.63
N ILE A 401 10.01 7.46 -11.13
CA ILE A 401 10.81 6.53 -10.30
C ILE A 401 11.78 7.28 -9.38
N ALA A 402 12.49 8.28 -9.90
CA ALA A 402 13.40 9.08 -9.07
C ALA A 402 12.63 9.84 -7.97
N ASN A 403 11.52 10.48 -8.35
CA ASN A 403 10.70 11.29 -7.45
C ASN A 403 10.08 10.48 -6.32
N ILE A 404 9.52 9.30 -6.60
CA ILE A 404 8.91 8.48 -5.55
C ILE A 404 9.97 7.97 -4.57
N GLN A 405 11.17 7.60 -5.04
CA GLN A 405 12.25 7.12 -4.18
C GLN A 405 12.78 8.21 -3.24
N ILE A 406 12.89 9.45 -3.74
CA ILE A 406 13.24 10.61 -2.90
C ILE A 406 12.18 10.83 -1.82
N ASN A 407 10.90 10.75 -2.21
CA ASN A 407 9.80 10.89 -1.28
C ASN A 407 9.76 9.74 -0.25
N ASP A 408 9.97 8.50 -0.68
CA ASP A 408 10.09 7.31 0.17
C ASP A 408 11.29 7.44 1.14
N TRP A 409 12.44 7.96 0.69
CA TRP A 409 13.61 8.20 1.55
C TRP A 409 13.29 9.21 2.66
N ILE A 410 12.75 10.38 2.30
CA ILE A 410 12.43 11.44 3.27
C ILE A 410 11.36 10.95 4.26
N CYS A 411 10.31 10.31 3.75
CA CYS A 411 9.24 9.76 4.57
C CYS A 411 9.70 8.53 5.36
N GLY A 412 10.75 7.84 4.93
CA GLY A 412 11.19 6.57 5.51
C GLY A 412 10.22 5.44 5.31
N ASN A 413 9.73 5.26 4.08
CA ASN A 413 8.84 4.16 3.74
C ASN A 413 9.67 2.89 3.46
N GLY A 414 9.53 1.89 4.33
CA GLY A 414 10.21 0.60 4.17
C GLY A 414 9.46 -0.40 3.28
N ASP A 415 8.20 -0.14 2.94
CA ASP A 415 7.31 -1.15 2.33
C ASP A 415 6.95 -0.83 0.87
N ARG A 416 7.85 -0.19 0.13
CA ARG A 416 7.67 0.08 -1.30
C ARG A 416 8.05 -1.15 -2.14
N HIS A 417 7.19 -2.17 -2.11
CA HIS A 417 7.29 -3.35 -2.98
C HIS A 417 6.38 -3.24 -4.20
N MET A 418 6.53 -4.15 -5.18
CA MET A 418 5.78 -4.14 -6.44
C MET A 418 4.26 -4.06 -6.28
N GLY A 419 3.68 -4.76 -5.30
CA GLY A 419 2.24 -4.71 -4.99
C GLY A 419 1.75 -3.44 -4.29
N ASN A 420 2.65 -2.51 -3.92
CA ASN A 420 2.31 -1.22 -3.32
C ASN A 420 2.53 -0.07 -4.32
N MET A 421 2.45 -0.38 -5.62
CA MET A 421 2.47 0.59 -6.72
C MET A 421 1.46 0.20 -7.80
N LEU A 422 0.95 1.21 -8.48
CA LEU A 422 0.24 1.05 -9.75
C LEU A 422 1.11 1.52 -10.90
N TYR A 423 0.92 0.91 -12.06
CA TYR A 423 1.75 1.07 -13.25
C TYR A 423 0.92 1.64 -14.40
N LYS A 424 1.38 2.73 -15.01
CA LYS A 424 0.67 3.40 -16.11
C LYS A 424 1.21 2.92 -17.44
N PHE A 425 0.33 2.52 -18.34
CA PHE A 425 0.70 2.07 -19.68
C PHE A 425 0.11 3.03 -20.72
N ASP A 426 0.81 3.23 -21.82
CA ASP A 426 0.22 3.81 -23.03
C ASP A 426 -0.46 2.75 -23.89
N GLU A 427 -1.05 3.17 -25.01
CA GLU A 427 -1.75 2.29 -25.96
C GLU A 427 -0.81 1.27 -26.63
N ALA A 428 0.50 1.55 -26.71
CA ALA A 428 1.50 0.64 -27.22
C ALA A 428 2.00 -0.37 -26.15
N GLY A 429 1.44 -0.32 -24.94
CA GLY A 429 1.84 -1.15 -23.82
C GLY A 429 3.22 -0.79 -23.26
N ARG A 430 3.74 0.42 -23.51
CA ARG A 430 4.95 0.92 -22.84
C ARG A 430 4.59 1.38 -21.45
N LEU A 431 5.47 1.12 -20.48
CA LEU A 431 5.32 1.64 -19.13
C LEU A 431 5.69 3.13 -19.14
N THR A 432 4.77 4.00 -18.75
CA THR A 432 4.91 5.46 -18.83
C THR A 432 5.01 6.16 -17.50
N GLY A 433 4.63 5.50 -16.40
CA GLY A 433 4.73 6.09 -15.07
C GLY A 433 4.29 5.12 -13.98
N ILE A 434 4.44 5.56 -12.73
CA ILE A 434 4.09 4.77 -11.54
C ILE A 434 3.40 5.63 -10.49
N VAL A 435 2.59 5.00 -9.64
CA VAL A 435 1.92 5.65 -8.50
C VAL A 435 2.02 4.77 -7.25
N GLY A 436 2.67 5.26 -6.21
CA GLY A 436 2.74 4.59 -4.91
C GLY A 436 1.41 4.64 -4.16
N ILE A 437 1.04 3.49 -3.59
CA ILE A 437 -0.09 3.33 -2.66
C ILE A 437 0.41 2.77 -1.31
N ASP A 438 -0.51 2.58 -0.38
CA ASP A 438 -0.29 1.89 0.90
C ASP A 438 0.91 2.39 1.73
N ASN A 439 0.85 3.67 2.11
CA ASN A 439 1.96 4.35 2.79
C ASN A 439 1.89 4.24 4.34
N ASP A 440 1.16 3.26 4.87
CA ASP A 440 0.92 3.10 6.31
C ASP A 440 2.22 2.78 7.09
N ALA A 441 3.24 2.23 6.41
CA ALA A 441 4.57 1.93 6.96
C ALA A 441 5.58 3.09 6.90
N SER A 442 5.14 4.30 6.54
CA SER A 442 6.03 5.48 6.44
C SER A 442 6.28 6.15 7.79
N PHE A 443 7.26 7.04 7.88
CA PHE A 443 7.60 7.89 9.03
C PHE A 443 8.01 7.13 10.29
N GLY A 444 8.51 5.90 10.18
CA GLY A 444 9.11 5.21 11.32
C GLY A 444 10.38 5.94 11.82
N LYS A 445 10.75 5.76 13.10
CA LYS A 445 11.96 6.42 13.68
C LYS A 445 13.28 5.67 13.42
N ASN A 446 13.24 4.42 12.93
CA ASN A 446 14.42 3.60 12.67
C ASN A 446 14.95 3.82 11.23
N ASN A 447 16.06 3.17 10.87
CA ASN A 447 16.61 3.27 9.52
C ASN A 447 15.89 2.31 8.54
N HIS A 448 15.01 2.85 7.71
CA HIS A 448 14.21 2.07 6.75
C HIS A 448 15.02 1.48 5.59
N GLY A 449 16.16 2.08 5.18
CA GLY A 449 16.89 1.69 3.96
C GLY A 449 17.61 0.33 4.01
N VAL A 450 17.42 -0.44 5.08
CA VAL A 450 17.91 -1.83 5.26
C VAL A 450 16.80 -2.76 5.75
N ILE A 451 15.56 -2.27 5.79
CA ILE A 451 14.39 -2.96 6.33
C ILE A 451 13.43 -3.19 5.16
N LEU A 452 12.96 -4.42 5.00
CA LEU A 452 12.01 -4.80 3.95
C LEU A 452 12.50 -4.38 2.55
N ASN A 453 11.77 -3.48 1.88
CA ASN A 453 12.04 -2.92 0.56
C ASN A 453 12.35 -1.42 0.65
N GLY A 454 12.86 -0.96 1.79
CA GLY A 454 13.20 0.44 1.99
C GLY A 454 14.34 0.87 1.09
N ILE A 455 14.22 2.08 0.54
CA ILE A 455 15.21 2.62 -0.39
C ILE A 455 16.43 3.09 0.40
N ASN A 456 17.62 2.61 -0.01
CA ASN A 456 18.86 3.08 0.60
C ASN A 456 19.30 4.40 -0.04
N LEU A 457 19.79 5.32 0.78
CA LEU A 457 20.29 6.62 0.33
C LEU A 457 21.35 6.53 -0.77
N ASN A 458 22.23 5.52 -0.71
CA ASN A 458 23.28 5.32 -1.70
C ASN A 458 22.77 4.76 -3.02
N ASN A 459 21.53 4.29 -3.07
CA ASN A 459 20.97 3.63 -4.26
C ASN A 459 19.96 4.51 -5.01
N LEU A 460 19.72 5.75 -4.58
CA LEU A 460 18.79 6.67 -5.27
C LEU A 460 19.22 6.96 -6.72
N GLY A 461 20.52 7.00 -7.00
CA GLY A 461 21.10 7.18 -8.34
C GLY A 461 20.99 8.60 -8.90
N ILE A 462 19.77 9.13 -9.02
CA ILE A 462 19.50 10.44 -9.61
C ILE A 462 18.44 11.24 -8.85
N ILE A 463 18.44 12.56 -9.04
CA ILE A 463 17.37 13.47 -8.64
C ILE A 463 17.05 14.45 -9.77
N PRO A 464 15.76 14.58 -10.17
CA PRO A 464 15.33 15.60 -11.10
C PRO A 464 15.68 17.01 -10.61
N LYS A 465 16.19 17.87 -11.51
CA LYS A 465 16.63 19.23 -11.18
C LYS A 465 15.55 20.05 -10.48
N ASP A 466 14.30 19.96 -10.94
CA ASP A 466 13.15 20.66 -10.34
C ASP A 466 12.84 20.18 -8.92
N THR A 467 12.90 18.86 -8.68
CA THR A 467 12.77 18.27 -7.34
C THR A 467 13.93 18.68 -6.42
N TYR A 468 15.16 18.70 -6.93
CA TYR A 468 16.34 19.18 -6.20
C TYR A 468 16.20 20.65 -5.79
N ASP A 469 15.75 21.52 -6.71
CA ASP A 469 15.58 22.95 -6.41
C ASP A 469 14.54 23.18 -5.31
N ARG A 470 13.44 22.41 -5.32
CA ARG A 470 12.43 22.44 -4.25
C ARG A 470 12.98 21.89 -2.94
N LEU A 471 13.76 20.81 -2.99
CA LEU A 471 14.42 20.20 -1.83
C LEU A 471 15.33 21.21 -1.14
N CYS A 472 16.23 21.87 -1.88
CA CYS A 472 17.16 22.86 -1.35
C CYS A 472 16.44 24.01 -0.64
N ASN A 473 15.35 24.48 -1.24
CA ASN A 473 14.50 25.54 -0.69
C ASN A 473 13.64 25.11 0.51
N MET A 474 13.55 23.81 0.81
CA MET A 474 12.76 23.31 1.93
C MET A 474 13.44 23.62 3.26
N ASN A 475 12.76 24.39 4.13
CA ASN A 475 13.25 24.69 5.48
C ASN A 475 12.90 23.53 6.45
N PRO A 476 13.87 22.97 7.19
CA PRO A 476 13.65 21.90 8.16
C PRO A 476 12.56 22.18 9.22
N GLU A 477 12.51 23.40 9.76
CA GLU A 477 11.51 23.76 10.78
C GLU A 477 10.12 23.89 10.18
N GLU A 478 10.01 24.37 8.94
CA GLU A 478 8.73 24.43 8.22
C GLU A 478 8.24 23.02 7.87
N PHE A 479 9.15 22.15 7.41
CA PHE A 479 8.86 20.75 7.14
C PHE A 479 8.34 20.01 8.38
N LYS A 480 9.02 20.18 9.52
CA LYS A 480 8.61 19.68 10.84
C LYS A 480 7.19 20.13 11.20
N VAL A 481 6.88 21.41 10.98
CA VAL A 481 5.56 21.99 11.23
C VAL A 481 4.48 21.39 10.34
N MET A 482 4.80 21.15 9.07
CA MET A 482 3.84 20.58 8.12
C MET A 482 3.49 19.13 8.45
N LEU A 483 4.41 18.37 9.04
CA LEU A 483 4.15 17.00 9.52
C LEU A 483 3.28 16.95 10.79
N TYR A 484 3.04 18.08 11.45
CA TYR A 484 2.15 18.14 12.60
C TYR A 484 0.68 18.07 12.20
N GLY A 485 -0.06 17.13 12.81
CA GLY A 485 -1.48 16.88 12.53
C GLY A 485 -1.77 15.47 12.00
N TYR A 486 -0.71 14.74 11.60
CA TYR A 486 -0.81 13.37 11.07
C TYR A 486 -0.56 12.28 12.12
N ASP A 487 -0.71 12.59 13.41
CA ASP A 487 -0.53 11.65 14.53
C ASP A 487 0.85 10.97 14.62
N LEU A 488 1.86 11.61 14.03
CA LEU A 488 3.28 11.22 14.16
C LEU A 488 3.82 11.67 15.52
N SER A 489 4.64 10.85 16.17
CA SER A 489 5.37 11.22 17.39
C SER A 489 6.47 12.25 17.10
N SER A 490 7.03 12.87 18.14
CA SER A 490 8.11 13.84 17.96
C SER A 490 9.40 13.18 17.42
N ALA A 491 9.67 11.93 17.79
CA ALA A 491 10.83 11.18 17.32
C ALA A 491 10.72 10.87 15.81
N GLU A 492 9.53 10.46 15.36
CA GLU A 492 9.26 10.18 13.94
C GLU A 492 9.40 11.43 13.07
N VAL A 493 8.87 12.58 13.51
CA VAL A 493 9.03 13.85 12.79
C VAL A 493 10.50 14.28 12.74
N ASN A 494 11.22 14.20 13.86
CA ASN A 494 12.63 14.55 13.90
C ASN A 494 13.46 13.63 12.98
N LYS A 495 13.11 12.34 12.88
CA LYS A 495 13.77 11.41 11.97
C LYS A 495 13.53 11.77 10.50
N ALA A 496 12.32 12.19 10.13
CA ALA A 496 12.06 12.67 8.77
C ALA A 496 12.91 13.92 8.43
N VAL A 497 13.07 14.84 9.38
CA VAL A 497 13.95 16.02 9.23
C VAL A 497 15.42 15.61 9.10
N GLU A 498 15.87 14.63 9.88
CA GLU A 498 17.21 14.07 9.77
C GLU A 498 17.47 13.49 8.37
N ARG A 499 16.53 12.70 7.84
CA ARG A 499 16.62 12.11 6.49
C ARG A 499 16.64 13.17 5.39
N LEU A 500 15.85 14.24 5.54
CA LEU A 500 15.89 15.40 4.65
C LEU A 500 17.30 16.03 4.61
N ASN A 501 17.91 16.26 5.78
CA ASN A 501 19.25 16.85 5.86
C ASN A 501 20.33 15.90 5.33
N GLN A 502 20.23 14.60 5.63
CA GLN A 502 21.13 13.58 5.07
C GLN A 502 21.10 13.57 3.55
N LEU A 503 19.90 13.64 2.95
CA LEU A 503 19.75 13.70 1.52
C LEU A 503 20.38 14.96 0.92
N LYS A 504 20.10 16.14 1.49
CA LYS A 504 20.71 17.40 1.04
C LYS A 504 22.24 17.34 1.08
N ASN A 505 22.79 16.93 2.22
CA ASN A 505 24.24 16.86 2.41
C ASN A 505 24.89 15.89 1.42
N LYS A 506 24.25 14.73 1.17
CA LYS A 506 24.74 13.77 0.19
C LYS A 506 24.73 14.35 -1.22
N ILE A 507 23.64 15.00 -1.64
CA ILE A 507 23.55 15.60 -2.97
C ILE A 507 24.62 16.69 -3.15
N GLU A 508 24.85 17.56 -2.17
CA GLU A 508 25.90 18.58 -2.29
C GLU A 508 27.30 17.97 -2.40
N ALA A 509 27.60 16.92 -1.63
CA ALA A 509 28.88 16.21 -1.75
C ALA A 509 29.03 15.52 -3.12
N ASP A 510 27.97 14.89 -3.62
CA ASP A 510 27.98 14.21 -4.92
C ASP A 510 28.01 15.20 -6.10
N LYS A 511 27.42 16.39 -5.96
CA LYS A 511 27.47 17.45 -6.98
C LYS A 511 28.91 17.90 -7.27
N GLU A 512 29.73 18.05 -6.25
CA GLU A 512 31.15 18.40 -6.44
C GLU A 512 31.88 17.32 -7.22
N TYR A 513 31.60 16.04 -6.92
CA TYR A 513 32.15 14.91 -7.67
C TYR A 513 31.73 14.92 -9.16
N PHE A 514 30.47 15.26 -9.46
CA PHE A 514 29.97 15.28 -10.83
C PHE A 514 30.31 16.53 -11.64
N LYS A 515 30.92 17.56 -11.04
CA LYS A 515 31.22 18.85 -11.70
C LYS A 515 32.06 18.70 -12.97
N ASP A 516 32.94 17.71 -12.97
CA ASP A 516 33.93 17.46 -14.02
C ASP A 516 33.60 16.21 -14.85
N LYS A 517 32.41 15.63 -14.65
CA LYS A 517 31.95 14.43 -15.33
C LYS A 517 31.10 14.81 -16.54
N PRO A 518 31.14 14.02 -17.63
CA PRO A 518 30.33 14.32 -18.81
C PRO A 518 28.82 14.14 -18.54
N MET A 519 28.02 14.75 -19.40
CA MET A 519 26.56 14.61 -19.39
C MET A 519 26.17 13.14 -19.63
N GLY A 520 25.18 12.64 -18.88
CA GLY A 520 24.74 11.25 -18.94
C GLY A 520 25.60 10.26 -18.12
N TYR A 521 26.74 10.69 -17.55
CA TYR A 521 27.52 9.86 -16.63
C TYR A 521 26.81 9.67 -15.30
N THR A 522 26.71 8.44 -14.79
CA THR A 522 26.21 8.12 -13.45
C THR A 522 27.18 7.22 -12.71
N GLU A 523 27.20 7.31 -11.39
CA GLU A 523 28.09 6.50 -10.54
C GLU A 523 27.27 5.75 -9.48
N GLU A 524 27.53 4.46 -9.31
CA GLU A 524 26.92 3.66 -8.26
C GLU A 524 27.24 4.25 -6.87
N GLY A 525 26.25 4.26 -5.97
CA GLY A 525 26.46 4.84 -4.63
C GLY A 525 26.29 6.36 -4.54
N ARG A 526 26.15 7.07 -5.67
CA ARG A 526 26.05 8.54 -5.72
C ARG A 526 24.69 9.02 -6.24
N ILE A 527 24.38 10.29 -5.99
CA ILE A 527 23.14 10.94 -6.46
C ILE A 527 23.51 12.08 -7.40
N LYS A 528 23.19 11.93 -8.69
CA LYS A 528 23.38 12.99 -9.68
C LYS A 528 22.13 13.86 -9.80
N VAL A 529 22.32 15.19 -9.80
CA VAL A 529 21.25 16.12 -10.18
C VAL A 529 21.18 16.16 -11.71
N VAL A 530 20.05 15.78 -12.30
CA VAL A 530 19.91 15.62 -13.75
C VAL A 530 18.83 16.53 -14.33
N THR A 531 19.10 17.09 -15.50
CA THR A 531 18.11 17.82 -16.32
C THR A 531 17.24 16.83 -17.12
N GLU A 532 16.14 17.30 -17.72
CA GLU A 532 15.30 16.43 -18.57
C GLU A 532 16.05 15.93 -19.80
N ASP A 533 16.88 16.79 -20.43
CA ASP A 533 17.75 16.39 -21.55
C ASP A 533 18.73 15.28 -21.15
N GLU A 534 19.31 15.40 -19.95
CA GLU A 534 20.23 14.39 -19.43
C GLU A 534 19.52 13.08 -19.07
N MET A 535 18.30 13.14 -18.52
CA MET A 535 17.51 11.93 -18.27
C MET A 535 17.24 11.13 -19.53
N GLY A 536 17.08 11.80 -20.69
CA GLY A 536 16.92 11.13 -21.99
C GLY A 536 18.13 10.30 -22.42
N MET A 537 19.29 10.49 -21.78
CA MET A 537 20.51 9.71 -22.03
C MET A 537 20.66 8.50 -21.10
N LEU A 538 19.78 8.37 -20.09
CA LEU A 538 19.89 7.37 -19.05
C LEU A 538 19.07 6.11 -19.36
N SER A 539 19.61 4.97 -18.94
CA SER A 539 19.02 3.66 -19.14
C SER A 539 18.47 3.07 -17.85
N ILE A 540 17.19 2.67 -17.85
CA ILE A 540 16.56 1.94 -16.73
C ILE A 540 17.14 0.53 -16.67
N VAL A 541 17.29 -0.14 -17.82
CA VAL A 541 17.80 -1.52 -17.89
C VAL A 541 19.31 -1.55 -17.69
N GLY A 542 20.00 -0.49 -18.12
CA GLY A 542 21.43 -0.24 -18.02
C GLY A 542 21.88 0.23 -16.64
N GLU A 543 22.43 1.44 -16.58
CA GLU A 543 23.09 1.99 -15.40
C GLU A 543 22.17 2.24 -14.21
N LEU A 544 20.92 2.68 -14.40
CA LEU A 544 20.04 2.99 -13.25
C LEU A 544 19.53 1.73 -12.55
N GLY A 545 19.30 0.66 -13.32
CA GLY A 545 18.81 -0.62 -12.82
C GLY A 545 19.88 -1.51 -12.17
N LYS A 546 21.16 -1.09 -12.19
CA LYS A 546 22.25 -1.72 -11.44
C LYS A 546 22.26 -1.13 -10.03
N ALA A 547 21.84 -1.92 -9.05
CA ALA A 547 21.90 -1.51 -7.64
C ALA A 547 23.17 -2.03 -6.98
N MET A 548 23.79 -1.24 -6.09
CA MET A 548 24.94 -1.71 -5.32
C MET A 548 24.51 -2.85 -4.39
N PRO A 549 25.21 -4.01 -4.40
CA PRO A 549 25.03 -5.02 -3.37
C PRO A 549 25.49 -4.45 -2.03
N TYR A 550 24.59 -4.39 -1.04
CA TYR A 550 24.92 -3.86 0.28
C TYR A 550 25.93 -4.78 0.98
N PRO A 551 27.06 -4.29 1.55
CA PRO A 551 28.12 -5.15 2.11
C PRO A 551 27.65 -6.13 3.20
N TYR A 552 26.61 -5.77 3.95
CA TYR A 552 25.99 -6.59 5.00
C TYR A 552 25.08 -7.72 4.49
N MET A 553 24.92 -7.85 3.17
CA MET A 553 24.15 -8.92 2.52
C MET A 553 25.01 -10.13 2.09
N LYS A 554 26.34 -10.10 2.32
CA LYS A 554 27.18 -11.31 2.18
C LYS A 554 26.66 -12.40 3.12
N GLY A 555 25.96 -13.39 2.56
CA GLY A 555 25.47 -14.58 3.28
C GLY A 555 23.97 -14.61 3.63
N LYS A 556 23.18 -13.56 3.33
CA LYS A 556 21.71 -13.65 3.36
C LYS A 556 21.20 -13.88 1.94
N SER A 557 20.23 -14.81 1.78
CA SER A 557 19.65 -15.13 0.47
C SER A 557 19.29 -13.85 -0.28
N GLN A 558 19.76 -13.72 -1.52
CA GLN A 558 19.57 -12.58 -2.43
C GLN A 558 18.09 -12.18 -2.70
N ASN A 559 17.12 -12.83 -2.07
CA ASN A 559 15.68 -12.71 -2.26
C ASN A 559 15.05 -11.40 -1.73
N GLY A 560 15.83 -10.33 -1.54
CA GLY A 560 15.30 -9.04 -1.14
C GLY A 560 16.35 -7.96 -1.18
N ALA A 561 16.54 -7.31 -2.32
CA ALA A 561 17.19 -6.00 -2.40
C ALA A 561 17.11 -5.46 -3.83
N TYR A 562 15.89 -5.14 -4.31
CA TYR A 562 15.79 -4.00 -5.23
C TYR A 562 16.11 -2.78 -4.39
N ASN A 563 17.39 -2.53 -4.29
CA ASN A 563 17.97 -1.51 -3.47
C ASN A 563 17.63 -0.11 -4.00
N ASN A 564 17.04 -0.05 -5.20
CA ASN A 564 16.33 1.07 -5.79
C ASN A 564 15.14 0.57 -6.63
N LEU A 565 14.20 1.46 -6.96
CA LEU A 565 13.01 1.12 -7.74
C LEU A 565 13.28 1.01 -9.25
N PHE A 566 14.40 1.52 -9.76
CA PHE A 566 14.80 1.30 -11.16
C PHE A 566 15.07 -0.18 -11.44
N GLY A 567 15.81 -0.85 -10.55
CA GLY A 567 16.10 -2.27 -10.64
C GLY A 567 14.85 -3.14 -10.51
N MET A 568 13.89 -2.70 -9.70
CA MET A 568 12.59 -3.36 -9.59
C MET A 568 11.78 -3.22 -10.89
N VAL A 569 11.69 -2.03 -11.48
CA VAL A 569 11.02 -1.83 -12.79
C VAL A 569 11.72 -2.61 -13.89
N ARG A 570 13.06 -2.63 -13.90
CA ARG A 570 13.85 -3.48 -14.79
C ARG A 570 13.46 -4.95 -14.63
N GLN A 571 13.34 -5.46 -13.40
CA GLN A 571 12.96 -6.86 -13.20
C GLN A 571 11.60 -7.18 -13.79
N ILE A 572 10.60 -6.31 -13.61
CA ILE A 572 9.25 -6.55 -14.16
C ILE A 572 9.32 -6.67 -15.69
N ALA A 573 10.21 -5.92 -16.32
CA ALA A 573 10.41 -5.88 -17.76
C ALA A 573 11.42 -6.92 -18.30
N THR A 574 12.06 -7.75 -17.47
CA THR A 574 13.04 -8.74 -17.93
C THR A 574 12.60 -10.18 -17.62
N GLN A 575 13.24 -11.15 -18.29
CA GLN A 575 13.11 -12.59 -18.01
C GLN A 575 11.66 -13.13 -18.04
N GLY A 576 10.75 -12.47 -18.77
CA GLY A 576 9.32 -12.81 -18.75
C GLY A 576 8.68 -12.73 -17.36
N TYR A 577 9.22 -11.91 -16.45
CA TYR A 577 8.80 -11.86 -15.04
C TYR A 577 7.32 -11.50 -14.88
N GLY A 578 6.80 -10.57 -15.68
CA GLY A 578 5.38 -10.22 -15.69
C GLY A 578 4.46 -11.43 -15.90
N ALA A 579 4.72 -12.24 -16.94
CA ALA A 579 3.97 -13.45 -17.22
C ALA A 579 4.15 -14.51 -16.12
N GLY A 580 5.37 -14.68 -15.61
CA GLY A 580 5.64 -15.58 -14.47
C GLY A 580 4.91 -15.18 -13.19
N LYS A 581 4.76 -13.88 -12.93
CA LYS A 581 3.97 -13.37 -11.81
C LYS A 581 2.48 -13.64 -12.00
N CYS A 582 1.96 -13.45 -13.23
CA CYS A 582 0.58 -13.77 -13.56
C CYS A 582 0.24 -15.24 -13.25
N VAL A 583 1.13 -16.17 -13.60
CA VAL A 583 0.99 -17.60 -13.25
C VAL A 583 0.87 -17.81 -11.74
N HIS A 584 1.72 -17.14 -10.95
CA HIS A 584 1.68 -17.24 -9.50
C HIS A 584 0.35 -16.72 -8.90
N ASP A 585 -0.18 -15.61 -9.42
CA ASP A 585 -1.40 -15.00 -8.87
C ASP A 585 -2.66 -15.76 -9.30
N LEU A 586 -2.72 -16.23 -10.55
CA LEU A 586 -3.77 -17.14 -11.01
C LEU A 586 -3.80 -18.41 -10.16
N ARG A 587 -2.64 -19.00 -9.84
CA ARG A 587 -2.54 -20.18 -8.96
C ARG A 587 -3.19 -19.92 -7.61
N LYS A 588 -2.91 -18.77 -7.01
CA LYS A 588 -3.52 -18.38 -5.73
C LYS A 588 -5.04 -18.28 -5.84
N GLU A 589 -5.56 -17.69 -6.91
CA GLU A 589 -7.00 -17.54 -7.11
C GLU A 589 -7.72 -18.85 -7.45
N VAL A 590 -7.04 -19.80 -8.09
CA VAL A 590 -7.54 -21.17 -8.25
C VAL A 590 -7.69 -21.83 -6.88
N TYR A 591 -6.68 -21.73 -6.01
CA TYR A 591 -6.80 -22.22 -4.63
C TYR A 591 -7.93 -21.54 -3.85
N ASP A 592 -8.08 -20.21 -3.97
CA ASP A 592 -9.17 -19.47 -3.33
C ASP A 592 -10.55 -19.97 -3.82
N SER A 593 -10.68 -20.24 -5.12
CA SER A 593 -11.93 -20.74 -5.72
C SER A 593 -12.23 -22.19 -5.30
N ILE A 594 -11.21 -23.06 -5.23
CA ILE A 594 -11.37 -24.43 -4.68
C ILE A 594 -11.80 -24.38 -3.21
N ASN A 595 -11.18 -23.51 -2.41
CA ASN A 595 -11.57 -23.35 -1.02
C ASN A 595 -13.03 -22.84 -0.89
N GLU A 596 -13.47 -21.92 -1.74
CA GLU A 596 -14.86 -21.45 -1.77
C GLU A 596 -15.86 -22.56 -2.12
N VAL A 597 -15.56 -23.40 -3.13
CA VAL A 597 -16.38 -24.58 -3.47
C VAL A 597 -16.51 -25.51 -2.26
N ASN A 598 -15.39 -25.78 -1.57
CA ASN A 598 -15.37 -26.67 -0.42
C ASN A 598 -16.08 -26.07 0.80
N GLU A 599 -15.88 -24.79 1.11
CA GLU A 599 -16.55 -24.11 2.22
C GLU A 599 -18.07 -24.14 2.04
N ILE A 600 -18.56 -23.74 0.88
CA ILE A 600 -20.01 -23.72 0.62
C ILE A 600 -20.57 -25.15 0.51
N GLY A 601 -19.91 -26.01 -0.28
CA GLY A 601 -20.42 -27.35 -0.58
C GLY A 601 -20.37 -28.31 0.61
N ARG A 602 -19.39 -28.16 1.52
CA ARG A 602 -19.26 -29.03 2.70
C ARG A 602 -19.96 -28.46 3.93
N GLU A 603 -19.78 -27.17 4.21
CA GLU A 603 -20.26 -26.55 5.45
C GLU A 603 -21.64 -25.92 5.25
N ASP A 604 -21.78 -24.93 4.36
CA ASP A 604 -23.05 -24.22 4.19
C ASP A 604 -24.18 -25.16 3.75
N PHE A 605 -23.92 -26.08 2.81
CA PHE A 605 -24.91 -27.08 2.44
C PHE A 605 -25.23 -28.03 3.60
N GLY A 606 -24.25 -28.45 4.39
CA GLY A 606 -24.49 -29.28 5.58
C GLY A 606 -25.40 -28.59 6.59
N ASP A 607 -25.15 -27.31 6.87
CA ASP A 607 -25.97 -26.49 7.76
C ASP A 607 -27.38 -26.25 7.21
N LEU A 608 -27.51 -25.97 5.91
CA LEU A 608 -28.80 -25.81 5.24
C LEU A 608 -29.61 -27.10 5.30
N ILE A 609 -28.99 -28.25 5.00
CA ILE A 609 -29.63 -29.57 5.08
C ILE A 609 -30.15 -29.83 6.50
N LYS A 610 -29.33 -29.56 7.53
CA LYS A 610 -29.75 -29.71 8.94
C LYS A 610 -30.95 -28.81 9.28
N LYS A 611 -30.91 -27.54 8.87
CA LYS A 611 -32.02 -26.59 9.07
C LYS A 611 -33.28 -26.99 8.31
N MET A 612 -33.13 -27.54 7.09
CA MET A 612 -34.23 -28.09 6.30
C MET A 612 -34.86 -29.29 7.00
N ASP A 613 -34.05 -30.21 7.53
CA ASP A 613 -34.52 -31.39 8.29
C ASP A 613 -35.25 -30.98 9.59
N GLU A 614 -34.77 -29.94 10.29
CA GLU A 614 -35.46 -29.35 11.44
C GLU A 614 -36.79 -28.68 11.06
N SER A 615 -36.82 -27.91 9.98
CA SER A 615 -38.06 -27.29 9.48
C SER A 615 -39.09 -28.34 9.04
N GLN A 616 -38.61 -29.43 8.44
CA GLN A 616 -39.46 -30.54 8.02
C GLN A 616 -40.13 -31.23 9.21
N ARG A 617 -39.36 -31.54 10.27
CA ARG A 617 -39.87 -32.15 11.51
C ARG A 617 -40.93 -31.32 12.20
N LYS A 618 -40.88 -29.99 12.06
CA LYS A 618 -41.86 -29.05 12.64
C LYS A 618 -43.15 -28.90 11.82
N THR A 619 -43.29 -29.59 10.68
CA THR A 619 -44.44 -29.39 9.78
C THR A 619 -45.34 -30.62 9.75
N TYR A 620 -46.63 -30.42 10.01
CA TYR A 620 -47.64 -31.49 9.98
C TYR A 620 -47.75 -32.20 8.62
N LYS A 621 -47.61 -31.45 7.50
CA LYS A 621 -47.55 -32.00 6.14
C LYS A 621 -46.19 -31.71 5.49
N PRO A 622 -45.31 -32.73 5.39
CA PRO A 622 -44.08 -32.67 4.60
C PRO A 622 -44.31 -32.06 3.21
N SER A 623 -43.45 -31.13 2.79
CA SER A 623 -43.44 -30.66 1.40
C SER A 623 -42.48 -31.54 0.61
N GLU A 624 -43.00 -32.27 -0.38
CA GLU A 624 -42.21 -33.16 -1.24
C GLU A 624 -41.15 -32.38 -2.01
N LEU A 625 -41.54 -31.30 -2.70
CA LEU A 625 -40.61 -30.43 -3.42
C LEU A 625 -39.49 -29.86 -2.53
N PHE A 626 -39.80 -29.53 -1.27
CA PHE A 626 -38.79 -29.07 -0.31
C PHE A 626 -37.80 -30.20 0.06
N MET A 627 -38.27 -31.45 0.18
CA MET A 627 -37.38 -32.61 0.38
C MET A 627 -36.54 -32.92 -0.85
N THR A 628 -37.07 -32.73 -2.05
CA THR A 628 -36.31 -32.88 -3.29
C THR A 628 -35.12 -31.92 -3.31
N ILE A 629 -35.31 -30.66 -2.90
CA ILE A 629 -34.22 -29.68 -2.78
C ILE A 629 -33.20 -30.14 -1.74
N ARG A 630 -33.65 -30.53 -0.55
CA ARG A 630 -32.78 -31.04 0.52
C ARG A 630 -31.92 -32.21 0.03
N ASN A 631 -32.50 -33.16 -0.70
CA ASN A 631 -31.78 -34.33 -1.22
C ASN A 631 -30.80 -33.95 -2.33
N ALA A 632 -31.18 -33.03 -3.22
CA ALA A 632 -30.28 -32.52 -4.25
C ALA A 632 -29.06 -31.80 -3.64
N LEU A 633 -29.25 -31.04 -2.56
CA LEU A 633 -28.14 -30.42 -1.82
C LEU A 633 -27.25 -31.44 -1.12
N ASP A 634 -27.82 -32.50 -0.53
CA ASP A 634 -27.06 -33.59 0.10
C ASP A 634 -26.19 -34.32 -0.93
N ASP A 635 -26.75 -34.62 -2.12
CA ASP A 635 -25.99 -35.20 -3.24
C ASP A 635 -24.83 -34.27 -3.69
N CYS A 636 -25.10 -32.97 -3.86
CA CYS A 636 -24.05 -31.98 -4.15
C CYS A 636 -22.96 -31.97 -3.06
N SER A 637 -23.35 -31.97 -1.78
CA SER A 637 -22.42 -31.93 -0.65
C SER A 637 -21.54 -33.17 -0.59
N ARG A 638 -22.12 -34.36 -0.79
CA ARG A 638 -21.36 -35.62 -0.87
C ARG A 638 -20.37 -35.61 -2.03
N PHE A 639 -20.80 -35.12 -3.20
CA PHE A 639 -19.92 -35.00 -4.35
C PHE A 639 -18.73 -34.07 -4.09
N VAL A 640 -18.96 -32.89 -3.48
CA VAL A 640 -17.88 -31.96 -3.10
C VAL A 640 -16.94 -32.58 -2.06
N LYS A 641 -17.45 -33.37 -1.11
CA LYS A 641 -16.61 -34.09 -0.14
C LYS A 641 -15.69 -35.10 -0.82
N MET A 642 -16.17 -35.79 -1.85
CA MET A 642 -15.39 -36.77 -2.61
C MET A 642 -14.38 -36.14 -3.58
N THR A 643 -14.74 -35.02 -4.23
CA THR A 643 -13.98 -34.48 -5.37
C THR A 643 -13.27 -33.16 -5.08
N GLY A 644 -13.48 -32.56 -3.91
CA GLY A 644 -13.02 -31.20 -3.59
C GLY A 644 -11.52 -30.95 -3.77
N ASN A 645 -10.68 -31.97 -3.61
CA ASN A 645 -9.22 -31.88 -3.81
C ASN A 645 -8.77 -32.28 -5.23
N ILE A 646 -9.69 -32.75 -6.07
CA ILE A 646 -9.45 -33.30 -7.41
C ILE A 646 -10.23 -32.48 -8.47
N LEU A 647 -10.61 -31.23 -8.14
CA LEU A 647 -11.15 -30.29 -9.13
C LEU A 647 -10.07 -29.80 -10.11
N VAL A 648 -8.81 -29.97 -9.72
CA VAL A 648 -7.64 -29.68 -10.55
C VAL A 648 -6.62 -30.80 -10.43
N ASP A 649 -5.97 -31.15 -11.53
CA ASP A 649 -4.79 -31.98 -11.54
C ASP A 649 -3.58 -31.08 -11.29
N THR A 650 -2.76 -31.42 -10.29
CA THR A 650 -1.60 -30.63 -9.90
C THR A 650 -0.32 -31.37 -10.29
N ASP A 651 0.53 -30.77 -11.11
CA ASP A 651 1.83 -31.35 -11.44
C ASP A 651 2.90 -31.11 -10.35
N LYS A 652 4.11 -31.63 -10.55
CA LYS A 652 5.24 -31.46 -9.62
C LYS A 652 5.72 -30.02 -9.44
N TYR A 653 5.33 -29.10 -10.32
CA TYR A 653 5.64 -27.66 -10.24
C TYR A 653 4.44 -26.84 -9.73
N GLU A 654 3.42 -27.53 -9.21
CA GLU A 654 2.15 -26.97 -8.75
C GLU A 654 1.40 -26.22 -9.85
N PHE A 655 1.49 -26.72 -11.07
CA PHE A 655 0.68 -26.27 -12.19
C PHE A 655 -0.67 -26.98 -12.18
N PHE A 656 -1.74 -26.22 -12.30
CA PHE A 656 -3.11 -26.74 -12.32
C PHE A 656 -3.60 -26.92 -13.74
N ARG A 657 -4.17 -28.08 -14.00
CA ARG A 657 -5.10 -28.30 -15.10
C ARG A 657 -6.47 -28.55 -14.50
N ALA A 658 -7.50 -27.84 -14.98
CA ALA A 658 -8.86 -28.09 -14.55
C ALA A 658 -9.27 -29.53 -14.87
N ASN A 659 -9.80 -30.25 -13.88
CA ASN A 659 -10.37 -31.57 -14.10
C ASN A 659 -11.81 -31.40 -14.59
N ASN A 660 -11.97 -31.17 -15.90
CA ASN A 660 -13.26 -30.84 -16.51
C ASN A 660 -14.32 -31.92 -16.25
N VAL A 661 -13.92 -33.19 -16.15
CA VAL A 661 -14.85 -34.29 -15.82
C VAL A 661 -15.50 -34.07 -14.45
N ASN A 662 -14.70 -33.82 -13.41
CA ASN A 662 -15.22 -33.58 -12.06
C ASN A 662 -16.00 -32.25 -11.97
N ILE A 663 -15.52 -31.21 -12.67
CA ILE A 663 -16.18 -29.90 -12.71
C ILE A 663 -17.56 -29.99 -13.37
N ASP A 664 -17.66 -30.64 -14.52
CA ASP A 664 -18.91 -30.75 -15.28
C ASP A 664 -19.93 -31.62 -14.53
N GLN A 665 -19.49 -32.74 -13.94
CA GLN A 665 -20.36 -33.57 -13.08
C GLN A 665 -20.92 -32.81 -11.88
N LEU A 666 -20.10 -31.99 -11.20
CA LEU A 666 -20.58 -31.16 -10.11
C LEU A 666 -21.53 -30.06 -10.63
N ARG A 667 -21.23 -29.46 -11.78
CA ARG A 667 -22.06 -28.44 -12.42
C ARG A 667 -23.45 -28.99 -12.76
N ASP A 668 -23.54 -30.21 -13.28
CA ASP A 668 -24.82 -30.87 -13.61
C ASP A 668 -25.68 -31.12 -12.37
N LYS A 669 -25.07 -31.59 -11.28
CA LYS A 669 -25.74 -31.78 -9.99
C LYS A 669 -26.27 -30.45 -9.44
N LEU A 670 -25.44 -29.39 -9.50
CA LEU A 670 -25.81 -28.05 -9.05
C LEU A 670 -26.91 -27.44 -9.92
N ALA A 671 -26.88 -27.63 -11.24
CA ALA A 671 -27.92 -27.18 -12.16
C ALA A 671 -29.28 -27.84 -11.86
N THR A 672 -29.26 -29.14 -11.56
CA THR A 672 -30.44 -29.90 -11.12
C THR A 672 -30.99 -29.34 -9.81
N ALA A 673 -30.12 -29.12 -8.82
CA ALA A 673 -30.51 -28.53 -7.54
C ALA A 673 -31.07 -27.11 -7.70
N SER A 674 -30.46 -26.27 -8.54
CA SER A 674 -30.91 -24.90 -8.83
C SER A 674 -32.30 -24.90 -9.47
N THR A 675 -32.52 -25.74 -10.48
CA THR A 675 -33.83 -25.88 -11.16
C THR A 675 -34.93 -26.27 -10.17
N THR A 676 -34.60 -27.15 -9.22
CA THR A 676 -35.53 -27.54 -8.16
C THR A 676 -35.85 -26.38 -7.21
N CYS A 677 -34.83 -25.57 -6.85
CA CYS A 677 -35.03 -24.34 -6.06
C CYS A 677 -35.92 -23.33 -6.80
N ASP A 678 -35.68 -23.13 -8.10
CA ASP A 678 -36.47 -22.23 -8.94
C ASP A 678 -37.94 -22.64 -9.01
N THR A 679 -38.18 -23.94 -9.16
CA THR A 679 -39.53 -24.51 -9.17
C THR A 679 -40.26 -24.23 -7.85
N TYR A 680 -39.56 -24.39 -6.72
CA TYR A 680 -40.14 -24.10 -5.40
C TYR A 680 -40.42 -22.61 -5.20
N LEU A 681 -39.47 -21.74 -5.56
CA LEU A 681 -39.60 -20.29 -5.38
C LEU A 681 -40.68 -19.69 -6.29
N ALA A 682 -40.80 -20.17 -7.54
CA ALA A 682 -41.83 -19.73 -8.48
C ALA A 682 -43.25 -20.06 -7.97
N GLY A 683 -43.40 -21.16 -7.24
CA GLY A 683 -44.66 -21.52 -6.58
C GLY A 683 -45.00 -20.71 -5.32
N LYS A 684 -44.26 -19.63 -5.01
CA LYS A 684 -44.46 -18.79 -3.81
C LYS A 684 -44.49 -17.31 -4.19
N ASN A 685 -45.48 -16.58 -3.68
CA ASN A 685 -45.48 -15.12 -3.73
C ASN A 685 -44.59 -14.56 -2.62
N LYS A 686 -43.44 -13.96 -3.00
CA LYS A 686 -42.48 -13.40 -2.05
C LYS A 686 -43.10 -12.34 -1.14
N ALA A 687 -43.93 -11.45 -1.67
CA ALA A 687 -44.57 -10.39 -0.88
C ALA A 687 -45.50 -10.97 0.20
N ASP A 688 -46.17 -12.09 -0.09
CA ASP A 688 -47.00 -12.77 0.89
C ASP A 688 -46.18 -13.53 1.92
N ILE A 689 -45.04 -14.11 1.53
CA ILE A 689 -44.09 -14.73 2.45
C ILE A 689 -43.48 -13.70 3.40
N ASP A 690 -43.07 -12.54 2.89
CA ASP A 690 -42.45 -11.47 3.69
C ASP A 690 -43.42 -10.85 4.71
N LYS A 691 -44.74 -10.97 4.49
CA LYS A 691 -45.78 -10.60 5.47
C LYS A 691 -45.96 -11.64 6.59
N LYS A 692 -45.46 -12.87 6.43
CA LYS A 692 -45.59 -13.92 7.46
C LYS A 692 -44.62 -13.69 8.61
N SER A 693 -44.93 -14.29 9.76
CA SER A 693 -43.98 -14.32 10.88
C SER A 693 -42.65 -14.94 10.44
N LYS A 694 -41.54 -14.36 10.90
CA LYS A 694 -40.18 -14.89 10.68
C LYS A 694 -39.98 -16.29 11.27
N THR A 695 -40.83 -16.68 12.21
CA THR A 695 -40.84 -18.02 12.82
C THR A 695 -41.77 -19.01 12.09
N SER A 696 -42.54 -18.56 11.10
CA SER A 696 -43.43 -19.44 10.34
C SER A 696 -42.61 -20.38 9.44
N ASN A 697 -43.03 -21.65 9.35
CA ASN A 697 -42.34 -22.62 8.49
C ASN A 697 -42.32 -22.19 7.02
N ALA A 698 -43.36 -21.48 6.55
CA ALA A 698 -43.37 -20.96 5.18
C ALA A 698 -42.25 -19.93 4.94
N TYR A 699 -42.05 -19.00 5.87
CA TYR A 699 -40.96 -18.02 5.80
C TYR A 699 -39.59 -18.67 5.92
N ILE A 700 -39.42 -19.60 6.88
CA ILE A 700 -38.17 -20.33 7.08
C ILE A 700 -37.80 -21.11 5.82
N ARG A 701 -38.71 -21.92 5.29
CA ARG A 701 -38.45 -22.74 4.09
C ARG A 701 -38.12 -21.89 2.86
N TYR A 702 -38.86 -20.81 2.64
CA TYR A 702 -38.58 -19.89 1.53
C TYR A 702 -37.16 -19.32 1.61
N ASN A 703 -36.75 -18.83 2.78
CA ASN A 703 -35.40 -18.27 2.95
C ASN A 703 -34.31 -19.33 2.87
N LEU A 704 -34.54 -20.55 3.39
CA LEU A 704 -33.60 -21.66 3.23
C LEU A 704 -33.39 -22.00 1.76
N VAL A 705 -34.46 -22.08 0.96
CA VAL A 705 -34.35 -22.36 -0.49
C VAL A 705 -33.69 -21.20 -1.25
N ASP A 706 -34.03 -19.95 -0.94
CA ASP A 706 -33.40 -18.76 -1.54
C ASP A 706 -31.89 -18.69 -1.21
N GLU A 707 -31.52 -19.03 0.03
CA GLU A 707 -30.12 -19.14 0.46
C GLU A 707 -29.38 -20.29 -0.25
N SER A 708 -30.00 -21.47 -0.35
CA SER A 708 -29.48 -22.61 -1.12
C SER A 708 -29.20 -22.23 -2.57
N LYS A 709 -30.15 -21.55 -3.24
CA LYS A 709 -29.96 -21.09 -4.63
C LYS A 709 -28.77 -20.15 -4.77
N LYS A 710 -28.64 -19.16 -3.87
CA LYS A 710 -27.49 -18.24 -3.88
C LYS A 710 -26.17 -18.97 -3.68
N ASN A 711 -26.14 -19.96 -2.80
CA ASN A 711 -24.94 -20.76 -2.55
C ASN A 711 -24.59 -21.67 -3.73
N ILE A 712 -25.57 -22.29 -4.38
CA ILE A 712 -25.37 -23.01 -5.65
C ILE A 712 -24.75 -22.10 -6.71
N GLN A 713 -25.30 -20.90 -6.91
CA GLN A 713 -24.78 -19.94 -7.89
C GLN A 713 -23.33 -19.52 -7.61
N LYS A 714 -22.96 -19.35 -6.33
CA LYS A 714 -21.58 -19.07 -5.93
C LYS A 714 -20.64 -20.22 -6.29
N ILE A 715 -21.05 -21.48 -6.01
CA ILE A 715 -20.23 -22.65 -6.38
C ILE A 715 -20.06 -22.73 -7.89
N ILE A 716 -21.13 -22.60 -8.68
CA ILE A 716 -21.04 -22.60 -10.15
C ILE A 716 -20.05 -21.53 -10.63
N SER A 717 -20.18 -20.31 -10.12
CA SER A 717 -19.26 -19.21 -10.44
C SER A 717 -17.81 -19.50 -10.03
N ALA A 718 -17.59 -20.19 -8.91
CA ALA A 718 -16.26 -20.62 -8.48
C ALA A 718 -15.68 -21.72 -9.39
N LEU A 719 -16.50 -22.67 -9.87
CA LEU A 719 -16.09 -23.67 -10.85
C LEU A 719 -15.69 -23.04 -12.18
N ASP A 720 -16.46 -22.06 -12.66
CA ASP A 720 -16.13 -21.30 -13.87
C ASP A 720 -14.78 -20.58 -13.71
N ARG A 721 -14.52 -19.98 -12.54
CA ARG A 721 -13.23 -19.37 -12.22
C ARG A 721 -12.09 -20.38 -12.18
N ILE A 722 -12.31 -21.60 -11.67
CA ILE A 722 -11.27 -22.64 -11.66
C ILE A 722 -10.89 -23.01 -13.09
N ALA A 723 -11.88 -23.27 -13.96
CA ALA A 723 -11.64 -23.63 -15.35
C ALA A 723 -10.92 -22.51 -16.13
N ASP A 724 -11.48 -21.29 -16.10
CA ASP A 724 -10.93 -20.12 -16.79
C ASP A 724 -9.51 -19.78 -16.32
N LYS A 725 -9.27 -19.70 -15.00
CA LYS A 725 -7.96 -19.31 -14.47
C LYS A 725 -6.90 -20.40 -14.63
N SER A 726 -7.28 -21.67 -14.57
CA SER A 726 -6.34 -22.77 -14.87
C SER A 726 -5.91 -22.73 -16.33
N GLN A 727 -6.83 -22.43 -17.26
CA GLN A 727 -6.48 -22.27 -18.68
C GLN A 727 -5.58 -21.06 -18.90
N ARG A 728 -5.94 -19.87 -18.37
CA ARG A 728 -5.08 -18.69 -18.48
C ARG A 728 -3.70 -18.93 -17.90
N MET A 729 -3.58 -19.75 -16.86
CA MET A 729 -2.28 -20.07 -16.28
C MET A 729 -1.42 -20.87 -17.26
N ILE A 730 -1.99 -21.82 -18.01
CA ILE A 730 -1.36 -22.52 -19.16
C ILE A 730 -0.83 -21.49 -20.14
N ASP A 731 -1.72 -20.62 -20.64
CA ASP A 731 -1.39 -19.62 -21.66
C ASP A 731 -0.28 -18.67 -21.20
N GLN A 732 -0.32 -18.21 -19.94
CA GLN A 732 0.69 -17.32 -19.37
C GLN A 732 2.04 -18.01 -19.15
N ASN A 733 2.05 -19.32 -18.88
CA ASN A 733 3.31 -20.04 -18.74
C ASN A 733 4.00 -20.22 -20.10
N GLU A 734 3.24 -20.50 -21.16
CA GLU A 734 3.76 -20.50 -22.53
C GLU A 734 4.29 -19.11 -22.90
N LYS A 735 3.50 -18.06 -22.62
CA LYS A 735 3.91 -16.67 -22.86
C LYS A 735 5.18 -16.30 -22.10
N ARG A 736 5.35 -16.77 -20.87
CA ARG A 736 6.56 -16.54 -20.07
C ARG A 736 7.82 -17.02 -20.79
N HIS A 737 7.78 -18.21 -21.40
CA HIS A 737 8.91 -18.75 -22.13
C HIS A 737 9.24 -17.91 -23.37
N GLU A 738 8.22 -17.56 -24.17
CA GLU A 738 8.36 -16.65 -25.31
C GLU A 738 8.99 -15.31 -24.90
N MET A 739 8.46 -14.69 -23.84
CA MET A 739 8.91 -13.39 -23.37
C MET A 739 10.30 -13.43 -22.75
N ASN A 740 10.69 -14.53 -22.11
CA ASN A 740 12.05 -14.69 -21.61
C ASN A 740 13.08 -14.57 -22.75
N ASP A 741 12.83 -15.22 -23.88
CA ASP A 741 13.74 -15.19 -25.03
C ASP A 741 13.81 -13.79 -25.67
N ILE A 742 12.67 -13.11 -25.81
CA ILE A 742 12.61 -11.72 -26.30
C ILE A 742 13.37 -10.80 -25.34
N CYS A 743 13.07 -10.87 -24.05
CA CYS A 743 13.70 -10.03 -23.03
C CYS A 743 15.22 -10.21 -23.03
N MET A 744 15.73 -11.45 -23.09
CA MET A 744 17.17 -11.71 -23.11
C MET A 744 17.86 -11.07 -24.32
N LYS A 745 17.25 -11.13 -25.51
CA LYS A 745 17.78 -10.50 -26.73
C LYS A 745 17.80 -8.98 -26.62
N GLU A 746 16.72 -8.38 -26.12
CA GLU A 746 16.62 -6.93 -25.94
C GLU A 746 17.59 -6.42 -24.87
N GLU A 747 17.66 -7.10 -23.72
CA GLU A 747 18.56 -6.75 -22.62
C GLU A 747 20.04 -6.80 -23.06
N THR A 748 20.42 -7.82 -23.85
CA THR A 748 21.78 -7.92 -24.42
C THR A 748 22.11 -6.72 -25.32
N LYS A 749 21.17 -6.31 -26.18
CA LYS A 749 21.36 -5.14 -27.07
C LYS A 749 21.47 -3.85 -26.28
N ILE A 750 20.61 -3.64 -25.28
CA ILE A 750 20.67 -2.45 -24.42
C ILE A 750 21.99 -2.41 -23.66
N TYR A 751 22.47 -3.55 -23.13
CA TYR A 751 23.76 -3.58 -22.44
C TYR A 751 24.95 -3.27 -23.34
N ALA A 752 24.95 -3.77 -24.58
CA ALA A 752 25.97 -3.41 -25.56
C ALA A 752 25.99 -1.90 -25.82
N ALA A 753 24.81 -1.29 -26.04
CA ALA A 753 24.68 0.15 -26.27
C ALA A 753 25.10 0.99 -25.05
N VAL A 754 24.70 0.60 -23.85
CA VAL A 754 25.09 1.26 -22.59
C VAL A 754 26.60 1.13 -22.35
N HIS A 755 27.19 -0.04 -22.64
CA HIS A 755 28.63 -0.24 -22.52
C HIS A 755 29.41 0.67 -23.49
N GLU A 756 29.00 0.72 -24.76
CA GLU A 756 29.61 1.62 -25.74
C GLU A 756 29.48 3.09 -25.33
N LYS A 757 28.30 3.52 -24.87
CA LYS A 757 28.07 4.86 -24.32
C LYS A 757 29.04 5.16 -23.17
N ASN A 758 29.17 4.24 -22.21
CA ASN A 758 30.03 4.44 -21.05
C ASN A 758 31.52 4.49 -21.43
N MET A 759 31.95 3.73 -22.44
CA MET A 759 33.31 3.82 -22.98
C MET A 759 33.59 5.19 -23.61
N ARG A 760 32.62 5.75 -24.34
CA ARG A 760 32.73 7.11 -24.90
C ARG A 760 32.82 8.17 -23.79
N LEU A 761 31.94 8.09 -22.79
CA LEU A 761 31.97 8.99 -21.64
C LEU A 761 33.29 8.91 -20.85
N ALA A 762 33.85 7.71 -20.68
CA ALA A 762 35.15 7.53 -20.03
C ALA A 762 36.29 8.18 -20.84
N ASN A 763 36.28 8.05 -22.17
CA ASN A 763 37.24 8.71 -23.03
C ASN A 763 37.11 10.24 -22.97
N ASP A 764 35.87 10.76 -22.98
CA ASP A 764 35.61 12.20 -22.85
C ASP A 764 36.13 12.74 -21.51
N GLU A 765 35.97 11.98 -20.42
CA GLU A 765 36.52 12.32 -19.12
C GLU A 765 38.06 12.42 -19.15
N ILE A 766 38.74 11.45 -19.77
CA ILE A 766 40.21 11.45 -19.93
C ILE A 766 40.65 12.69 -20.73
N LEU A 767 39.95 13.02 -21.82
CA LEU A 767 40.27 14.19 -22.63
C LEU A 767 40.06 15.50 -21.87
N MET A 768 38.99 15.60 -21.06
CA MET A 768 38.74 16.76 -20.20
C MET A 768 39.79 16.91 -19.10
N ALA A 769 40.23 15.80 -18.49
CA ALA A 769 41.30 15.80 -17.49
C ALA A 769 42.64 16.25 -18.10
N ALA A 770 43.03 15.69 -19.24
CA ALA A 770 44.25 16.07 -19.95
C ALA A 770 44.25 17.56 -20.36
N ALA A 771 43.10 18.10 -20.78
CA ALA A 771 42.96 19.51 -21.13
C ALA A 771 43.14 20.46 -19.93
N LYS A 772 42.84 19.99 -18.70
CA LYS A 772 43.03 20.77 -17.46
C LYS A 772 44.48 20.76 -16.98
N GLU A 773 45.20 19.65 -17.17
CA GLU A 773 46.60 19.52 -16.76
C GLU A 773 47.55 20.31 -17.66
N ASN A 774 47.17 20.59 -18.91
CA ASN A 774 48.05 21.24 -19.89
C ASN A 774 47.39 22.42 -20.63
N PRO A 775 46.98 23.51 -19.92
CA PRO A 775 46.24 24.61 -20.51
C PRO A 775 47.05 25.41 -21.56
N GLN A 776 48.39 25.38 -21.49
CA GLN A 776 49.27 26.13 -22.41
C GLN A 776 49.37 25.51 -23.82
N ASN A 777 49.28 24.19 -23.96
CA ASN A 777 49.33 23.53 -25.28
C ASN A 777 48.04 23.71 -26.10
N ASN A 778 46.90 23.98 -25.45
CA ASN A 778 45.61 24.19 -26.13
C ASN A 778 45.46 25.59 -26.76
N VAL A 779 46.27 26.56 -26.34
CA VAL A 779 46.27 27.92 -26.93
C VAL A 779 47.13 27.97 -28.19
N GLN A 780 48.21 27.18 -28.29
CA GLN A 780 49.06 27.14 -29.48
C GLN A 780 48.45 26.32 -30.65
N ASN A 781 47.62 25.30 -30.38
CA ASN A 781 47.01 24.48 -31.44
C ASN A 781 45.72 25.04 -32.05
N LYS A 782 45.10 26.10 -31.49
CA LYS A 782 43.94 26.76 -32.11
C LYS A 782 44.28 27.77 -33.21
N GLY A 783 45.57 28.02 -33.46
CA GLY A 783 46.05 28.92 -34.52
C GLY A 783 46.32 28.29 -35.88
N GLY A 784 46.22 26.96 -36.03
CA GLY A 784 46.67 26.26 -37.25
C GLY A 784 45.60 25.39 -37.90
N LYS A 785 45.25 25.74 -39.14
CA LYS A 785 44.47 24.96 -40.13
C LYS A 785 42.95 24.86 -39.92
N LYS A 786 42.22 25.73 -40.63
CA LYS A 786 40.93 25.39 -41.26
C LYS A 786 41.13 24.13 -42.11
N VAL A 787 40.59 23.00 -41.67
CA VAL A 787 40.44 21.81 -42.51
C VAL A 787 39.03 21.85 -43.10
N GLU A 788 38.94 22.07 -44.40
CA GLU A 788 37.70 21.93 -45.17
C GLU A 788 37.22 20.48 -45.07
N THR A 789 36.11 20.25 -44.36
CA THR A 789 35.44 18.96 -44.35
C THR A 789 34.52 18.90 -45.57
N LYS A 790 35.01 18.22 -46.62
CA LYS A 790 34.21 17.82 -47.79
C LYS A 790 33.11 16.87 -47.32
N ALA A 791 31.85 17.26 -47.55
CA ALA A 791 30.69 16.41 -47.34
C ALA A 791 30.76 15.18 -48.28
N MET A 792 30.83 13.98 -47.71
CA MET A 792 30.55 12.74 -48.44
C MET A 792 29.04 12.48 -48.38
N GLY A 793 28.40 12.51 -49.56
CA GLY A 793 27.02 12.14 -49.76
C GLY A 793 26.78 10.66 -49.46
N LYS A 794 25.59 10.37 -48.92
CA LYS A 794 25.06 9.01 -48.78
C LYS A 794 24.19 8.69 -49.99
N ASN A 795 24.46 7.53 -50.60
CA ASN A 795 23.43 6.67 -51.20
C ASN A 795 22.94 5.69 -50.14
#